data_AF-A0AAD4Y4R8-F1
#
_entry.id   AF-A0AAD4Y4R8-F1
#
_cell.length_a   1.000
_cell.length_b   1.000
_cell.length_c   1.000
_cell.angle_alpha   90.00
_cell.angle_beta   90.00
_cell.angle_gamma   90.00
#
_symmetry.space_group_name_H-M   'P 1'
#
loop_
_entity.id
_entity.type
_entity.pdbx_description
1 polymer ?
#
loop_
_entity_poly.entity_id
_entity_poly.type
_entity_poly.pdbx_seq_one_letter_code
_entity_poly.pdbx_strand_id
1 'polypeptide(L)'
;MELDTSSIEKRFAFGFLQQLLRWMDISQEFIAHLEAVVSSGRVEKSPHEQEIKFFAKILLPLIKQYFTNHCLYFLSTPAKVLGSGGHASNKEKEMITSLFCKLAALVRHRVSLFGTDAPAVVNCLHILARSLDARTVMKSGPEIVKAGLRSFFESASEDIEKMVENLRLGKVSQARTQVKGVGQNLTYTTVALLPVLTTLFQHIAQHQFGDDVILDDVQVSCYRTLCSIYSLGTTRNPYVEKLRPALGECLARLAAAMPVAFLEPQLNEYNACSVYTTKSPRERAILGLPNSVEEMCPDIPVLERLMADIGGLAESGARYTEMPHVIEITLPMLCSYLPRWWERGPEAPPPALPAGAPPPCTAVTSDHLNSLLGNILRIIVNNLGIDEATWMKRLAVFAQPIVSRARPELLHSHFIPTIGRLRKRAGKVVAEEEQLRLEAKAEAEEGELLVRDEFSVLCRDLYALYPLLIRYVDNNRAHWLTEPNPSAEELFRMVGEIFIYWSKSHNFKREEQNFVVQNEINNMSFLTADNKSKMAKSGGSDQERTKKKRRGDRYSVQTSLIVATLKKMLPIGLNMCAPTDQELITLAKTRYALKDTDEEVREYLQNNLHLQGKVEGSPSLRWQMALYRGLPGREEDADDPEKIVRRVQEVSAVLYHLEQKAGEQEEEEEEVEEKKPDPLHQLVLHFSRTALTEKSKLDEDYLYIAYADIMAKSCHLEEGGENGEAVEEEVEVSFEKMLDYLKDKKEVGFFQSIQALMQTCSVLDLNAFERQNKAEGLGMVNEDGTGEKVMADDEFTQDLFRFLQLLCEGHNNDFQNYLRTQTGNTTTINIIICTVDYLLRLQESISDFYWYYSGKDVIEEQGKRNFSKAMSVAKQVFNSLTEYIQDSSQIELLKELLDLQKDMVVMLLSLLEGNVVNGMIARQMVDMLVESSSNVEMILKFFDMFLKLKDIVGSEAFQDYVTDPRGLISKKDFQKVLCVNEW
;
A
#
# COMPACT_ATOMS: atom_id res chain seq x y z
N MET A 1 47.88 0.06 -32.99
CA MET A 1 46.44 0.00 -33.26
C MET A 1 45.75 -0.41 -31.97
N GLU A 2 45.59 0.56 -31.07
CA GLU A 2 44.91 0.43 -29.78
C GLU A 2 44.00 1.66 -29.67
N LEU A 3 42.86 1.64 -30.37
CA LEU A 3 41.84 2.66 -30.28
C LEU A 3 40.49 1.92 -30.33
N ASP A 4 39.67 2.19 -29.31
CA ASP A 4 38.32 1.65 -29.00
C ASP A 4 38.23 0.33 -28.20
N THR A 5 38.64 0.36 -26.93
CA THR A 5 37.96 -0.44 -25.89
C THR A 5 36.52 0.08 -25.77
N SER A 6 35.53 -0.77 -26.10
CA SER A 6 34.12 -0.37 -26.11
C SER A 6 33.70 0.22 -24.76
N SER A 7 32.80 1.21 -24.75
CA SER A 7 32.27 1.85 -23.52
C SER A 7 31.68 0.86 -22.49
N ILE A 8 31.43 -0.38 -22.91
CA ILE A 8 30.96 -1.50 -22.09
C ILE A 8 32.06 -2.05 -21.17
N GLU A 9 33.31 -2.13 -21.63
CA GLU A 9 34.43 -2.67 -20.84
C GLU A 9 34.84 -1.77 -19.67
N LYS A 10 34.44 -0.49 -19.72
CA LYS A 10 34.63 0.49 -18.64
C LYS A 10 33.56 0.39 -17.54
N ARG A 11 32.51 -0.42 -17.71
CA ARG A 11 31.46 -0.60 -16.71
C ARG A 11 31.97 -1.46 -15.55
N PHE A 12 31.66 -1.06 -14.32
CA PHE A 12 32.01 -1.81 -13.12
C PHE A 12 31.47 -3.25 -13.18
N ALA A 13 30.21 -3.43 -13.58
CA ALA A 13 29.58 -4.75 -13.67
C ALA A 13 30.33 -5.69 -14.63
N PHE A 14 30.76 -5.19 -15.80
CA PHE A 14 31.55 -5.95 -16.76
C PHE A 14 32.88 -6.43 -16.15
N GLY A 15 33.70 -5.52 -15.62
CA GLY A 15 35.00 -5.86 -15.04
C GLY A 15 34.87 -6.79 -13.82
N PHE A 16 33.84 -6.57 -13.01
CA PHE A 16 33.52 -7.44 -11.87
C PHE A 16 33.16 -8.86 -12.30
N LEU A 17 32.26 -9.01 -13.28
CA LEU A 17 31.85 -10.32 -13.82
C LEU A 17 33.03 -11.08 -14.46
N GLN A 18 33.90 -10.38 -15.17
CA GLN A 18 35.09 -10.97 -15.76
C GLN A 18 36.03 -11.53 -14.68
N GLN A 19 36.25 -10.77 -13.60
CA GLN A 19 37.06 -11.23 -12.48
C GLN A 19 36.41 -12.40 -11.73
N LEU A 20 35.09 -12.39 -11.55
CA LEU A 20 34.35 -13.51 -10.95
C LEU A 20 34.51 -14.80 -11.78
N LEU A 21 34.37 -14.71 -13.10
CA LEU A 21 34.53 -15.87 -13.99
C LEU A 21 35.94 -16.45 -13.89
N ARG A 22 36.97 -15.59 -13.87
CA ARG A 22 38.36 -16.03 -13.70
C ARG A 22 38.58 -16.75 -12.37
N TRP A 23 38.07 -16.21 -11.27
CA TRP A 23 38.15 -16.87 -9.96
C TRP A 23 37.38 -18.19 -9.92
N MET A 24 36.26 -18.26 -10.63
CA MET A 24 35.45 -19.47 -10.70
C MET A 24 36.21 -20.57 -11.48
N ASP A 25 36.88 -20.24 -12.59
CA ASP A 25 37.69 -21.20 -13.37
C ASP A 25 38.84 -21.79 -12.54
N ILE A 26 39.54 -20.92 -11.82
CA ILE A 26 40.56 -21.29 -10.82
C ILE A 26 39.96 -22.24 -9.76
N SER A 27 38.74 -21.95 -9.28
CA SER A 27 38.08 -22.77 -8.26
C SER A 27 37.65 -24.16 -8.78
N GLN A 28 37.34 -24.30 -10.07
CA GLN A 28 37.02 -25.60 -10.67
C GLN A 28 38.24 -26.54 -10.68
N GLU A 29 39.42 -26.02 -11.03
CA GLU A 29 40.67 -26.79 -10.99
C GLU A 29 40.99 -27.28 -9.57
N PHE A 30 40.80 -26.41 -8.57
CA PHE A 30 41.05 -26.76 -7.17
C PHE A 30 40.11 -27.82 -6.63
N ILE A 31 38.81 -27.75 -6.93
CA ILE A 31 37.83 -28.74 -6.45
C ILE A 31 38.05 -30.10 -7.13
N ALA A 32 38.46 -30.12 -8.41
CA ALA A 32 38.85 -31.35 -9.08
C ALA A 32 40.07 -32.01 -8.39
N HIS A 33 41.06 -31.22 -7.98
CA HIS A 33 42.20 -31.72 -7.22
C HIS A 33 41.79 -32.25 -5.83
N LEU A 34 40.91 -31.54 -5.12
CA LEU A 34 40.39 -31.95 -3.81
C LEU A 34 39.61 -33.28 -3.90
N GLU A 35 38.80 -33.46 -4.94
CA GLU A 35 38.07 -34.71 -5.19
C GLU A 35 39.02 -35.89 -5.43
N ALA A 36 40.11 -35.67 -6.16
CA ALA A 36 41.15 -36.68 -6.38
C ALA A 36 41.86 -37.06 -5.06
N VAL A 37 42.17 -36.09 -4.21
CA VAL A 37 42.78 -36.31 -2.89
C VAL A 37 41.84 -37.09 -1.97
N VAL A 38 40.56 -36.70 -1.86
CA VAL A 38 39.54 -37.38 -1.06
C VAL A 38 39.31 -38.82 -1.54
N SER A 39 39.31 -39.04 -2.86
CA SER A 39 39.17 -40.37 -3.45
C SER A 39 40.38 -41.28 -3.22
N SER A 40 41.57 -40.70 -3.04
CA SER A 40 42.83 -41.43 -2.81
C SER A 40 43.06 -41.88 -1.35
N GLY A 41 42.27 -41.36 -0.40
CA GLY A 41 42.38 -41.69 1.04
C GLY A 41 43.64 -41.16 1.73
N ARG A 42 44.46 -40.33 1.05
CA ARG A 42 45.67 -39.73 1.63
C ARG A 42 45.32 -38.46 2.42
N VAL A 43 45.74 -38.41 3.69
CA VAL A 43 45.63 -37.22 4.55
C VAL A 43 46.83 -36.29 4.27
N GLU A 44 46.91 -35.76 3.05
CA GLU A 44 47.82 -34.66 2.76
C GLU A 44 47.06 -33.34 2.89
N LYS A 45 47.66 -32.33 3.54
CA LYS A 45 47.12 -30.96 3.55
C LYS A 45 47.05 -30.48 2.10
N SER A 46 45.84 -30.18 1.62
CA SER A 46 45.65 -29.65 0.27
C SER A 46 46.51 -28.39 0.10
N PRO A 47 47.31 -28.27 -0.97
CA PRO A 47 48.06 -27.05 -1.27
C PRO A 47 47.15 -25.83 -1.49
N HIS A 48 45.84 -26.06 -1.65
CA HIS A 48 44.83 -25.06 -1.98
C HIS A 48 43.90 -24.65 -0.82
N GLU A 49 44.27 -24.91 0.44
CA GLU A 49 43.41 -24.61 1.61
C GLU A 49 43.07 -23.12 1.74
N GLN A 50 44.00 -22.22 1.37
CA GLN A 50 43.76 -20.78 1.37
C GLN A 50 42.78 -20.34 0.28
N GLU A 51 42.86 -20.92 -0.91
CA GLU A 51 41.97 -20.61 -2.03
C GLU A 51 40.55 -21.14 -1.79
N ILE A 52 40.42 -22.30 -1.14
CA ILE A 52 39.13 -22.85 -0.70
C ILE A 52 38.47 -21.91 0.33
N LYS A 53 39.23 -21.43 1.31
CA LYS A 53 38.73 -20.45 2.30
C LYS A 53 38.37 -19.13 1.63
N PHE A 54 39.16 -18.66 0.67
CA PHE A 54 38.85 -17.45 -0.11
C PHE A 54 37.56 -17.60 -0.91
N PHE A 55 37.39 -18.71 -1.65
CA PHE A 55 36.18 -19.00 -2.41
C PHE A 55 34.95 -19.03 -1.50
N ALA A 56 35.01 -19.82 -0.42
CA ALA A 56 33.86 -20.02 0.46
C ALA A 56 33.52 -18.79 1.32
N LYS A 57 34.53 -18.08 1.86
CA LYS A 57 34.32 -16.99 2.84
C LYS A 57 34.31 -15.60 2.23
N ILE A 58 34.83 -15.40 1.02
CA ILE A 58 34.91 -14.08 0.38
C ILE A 58 34.11 -14.07 -0.92
N LEU A 59 34.36 -15.01 -1.84
CA LEU A 59 33.72 -14.98 -3.16
C LEU A 59 32.20 -15.25 -3.09
N LEU A 60 31.76 -16.28 -2.36
CA LEU A 60 30.33 -16.58 -2.23
C LEU A 60 29.54 -15.45 -1.56
N PRO A 61 29.98 -14.86 -0.42
CA PRO A 61 29.27 -13.72 0.16
C PRO A 61 29.25 -12.50 -0.77
N LEU A 62 30.31 -12.26 -1.53
CA LEU A 62 30.38 -11.14 -2.48
C LEU A 62 29.38 -11.32 -3.64
N ILE A 63 29.33 -12.51 -4.25
CA ILE A 63 28.32 -12.87 -5.25
C ILE A 63 26.92 -12.68 -4.65
N LYS A 64 26.68 -13.25 -3.47
CA LYS A 64 25.39 -13.16 -2.78
C LYS A 64 24.97 -11.70 -2.60
N GLN A 65 25.82 -10.85 -2.04
CA GLN A 65 25.49 -9.46 -1.74
C GLN A 65 25.27 -8.64 -3.01
N TYR A 66 26.15 -8.77 -4.01
CA TYR A 66 26.06 -8.01 -5.26
C TYR A 66 24.78 -8.33 -6.03
N PHE A 67 24.51 -9.61 -6.32
CA PHE A 67 23.34 -9.98 -7.13
C PHE A 67 22.02 -9.85 -6.36
N THR A 68 22.02 -9.92 -5.02
CA THR A 68 20.81 -9.61 -4.24
C THR A 68 20.37 -8.16 -4.47
N ASN A 69 21.34 -7.22 -4.51
CA ASN A 69 21.05 -5.80 -4.65
C ASN A 69 20.82 -5.37 -6.10
N HIS A 70 21.40 -6.10 -7.06
CA HIS A 70 21.43 -5.69 -8.47
C HIS A 70 20.76 -6.67 -9.45
N CYS A 71 20.00 -7.68 -9.00
CA CYS A 71 19.35 -8.67 -9.89
C CYS A 71 18.53 -8.05 -11.03
N LEU A 72 17.76 -6.98 -10.76
CA LEU A 72 16.92 -6.30 -11.76
C LEU A 72 17.73 -5.57 -12.85
N TYR A 73 18.98 -5.19 -12.57
CA TYR A 73 19.85 -4.54 -13.56
C TYR A 73 20.13 -5.45 -14.77
N PHE A 74 20.17 -6.76 -14.55
CA PHE A 74 20.53 -7.74 -15.56
C PHE A 74 19.36 -8.27 -16.39
N LEU A 75 18.12 -7.95 -16.02
CA LEU A 75 16.92 -8.46 -16.67
C LEU A 75 16.43 -7.47 -17.75
N SER A 76 16.00 -7.99 -18.90
CA SER A 76 15.21 -7.20 -19.85
C SER A 76 13.79 -6.99 -19.33
N THR A 77 13.25 -5.79 -19.54
CA THR A 77 11.85 -5.49 -19.25
C THR A 77 10.93 -6.37 -20.10
N PRO A 78 9.92 -7.05 -19.51
CA PRO A 78 8.95 -7.81 -20.29
C PRO A 78 8.19 -6.86 -21.23
N ALA A 79 8.21 -7.14 -22.53
CA ALA A 79 7.85 -6.25 -23.63
C ALA A 79 6.34 -5.92 -23.77
N LYS A 80 5.59 -5.73 -22.68
CA LYS A 80 4.17 -5.29 -22.73
C LYS A 80 3.95 -3.82 -22.39
N VAL A 81 4.93 -3.10 -21.84
CA VAL A 81 4.80 -1.66 -21.57
C VAL A 81 6.09 -0.97 -21.98
N LEU A 82 6.05 -0.32 -23.15
CA LEU A 82 6.95 0.71 -23.69
C LEU A 82 8.46 0.41 -23.74
N GLY A 83 9.05 0.62 -24.91
CA GLY A 83 10.42 0.26 -25.24
C GLY A 83 11.49 0.94 -24.37
N SER A 84 12.38 0.13 -23.83
CA SER A 84 13.75 0.48 -23.43
C SER A 84 14.47 -0.83 -23.11
N GLY A 85 15.58 -1.12 -23.81
CA GLY A 85 16.39 -2.31 -23.57
C GLY A 85 16.91 -2.33 -22.13
N GLY A 86 17.03 -3.53 -21.54
CA GLY A 86 17.59 -3.67 -20.18
C GLY A 86 18.92 -2.95 -20.01
N HIS A 87 19.18 -2.44 -18.80
CA HIS A 87 20.35 -1.61 -18.48
C HIS A 87 21.70 -2.34 -18.69
N ALA A 88 21.71 -3.67 -18.51
CA ALA A 88 22.86 -4.53 -18.77
C ALA A 88 23.01 -4.88 -20.26
N SER A 89 24.27 -4.88 -20.72
CA SER A 89 24.65 -5.31 -22.06
C SER A 89 24.43 -6.82 -22.26
N ASN A 90 24.29 -7.25 -23.53
CA ASN A 90 24.20 -8.67 -23.87
C ASN A 90 25.42 -9.46 -23.35
N LYS A 91 26.61 -8.83 -23.37
CA LYS A 91 27.84 -9.49 -22.90
C LYS A 91 27.84 -9.73 -21.39
N GLU A 92 27.30 -8.80 -20.61
CA GLU A 92 27.12 -8.99 -19.16
C GLU A 92 26.12 -10.12 -18.86
N LYS A 93 25.02 -10.22 -19.62
CA LYS A 93 24.04 -11.31 -19.50
C LYS A 93 24.63 -12.69 -19.85
N GLU A 94 25.48 -12.75 -20.88
CA GLU A 94 26.24 -13.95 -21.22
C GLU A 94 27.17 -14.39 -20.07
N MET A 95 27.89 -13.43 -19.46
CA MET A 95 28.82 -13.72 -18.37
C MET A 95 28.12 -14.25 -17.12
N ILE A 96 26.93 -13.72 -16.77
CA ILE A 96 26.14 -14.24 -15.65
C ILE A 96 25.63 -15.65 -15.93
N THR A 97 25.18 -15.90 -17.16
CA THR A 97 24.72 -17.25 -17.55
C THR A 97 25.87 -18.25 -17.51
N SER A 98 27.06 -17.86 -17.97
CA SER A 98 28.27 -18.66 -17.84
C SER A 98 28.64 -18.91 -16.37
N LEU A 99 28.58 -17.88 -15.53
CA LEU A 99 28.86 -18.01 -14.09
C LEU A 99 27.89 -18.99 -13.41
N PHE A 100 26.58 -18.89 -13.73
CA PHE A 100 25.57 -19.83 -13.24
C PHE A 100 25.85 -21.26 -13.70
N CYS A 101 26.04 -21.49 -15.00
CA CYS A 101 26.24 -22.84 -15.55
C CYS A 101 27.50 -23.49 -14.97
N LYS A 102 28.59 -22.72 -14.87
CA LYS A 102 29.85 -23.24 -14.32
C LYS A 102 29.79 -23.49 -12.82
N LEU A 103 29.10 -22.64 -12.04
CA LEU A 103 28.86 -22.88 -10.61
C LEU A 103 27.95 -24.10 -10.40
N ALA A 104 26.92 -24.28 -11.23
CA ALA A 104 26.03 -25.44 -11.16
C ALA A 104 26.79 -26.75 -11.46
N ALA A 105 27.66 -26.74 -12.48
CA ALA A 105 28.53 -27.86 -12.81
C ALA A 105 29.53 -28.17 -11.67
N LEU A 106 30.06 -27.16 -10.99
CA LEU A 106 30.97 -27.32 -9.86
C LEU A 106 30.30 -28.03 -8.66
N VAL A 107 29.01 -27.75 -8.44
CA VAL A 107 28.23 -28.29 -7.30
C VAL A 107 27.68 -29.69 -7.58
N ARG A 108 27.49 -30.06 -8.86
CA ARG A 108 26.95 -31.36 -9.27
C ARG A 108 27.70 -32.52 -8.63
N HIS A 109 26.98 -33.34 -7.85
CA HIS A 109 27.49 -34.46 -7.03
C HIS A 109 28.58 -34.15 -5.98
N ARG A 110 28.92 -32.87 -5.80
CA ARG A 110 30.01 -32.40 -4.93
C ARG A 110 29.52 -31.57 -3.73
N VAL A 111 28.21 -31.44 -3.53
CA VAL A 111 27.61 -30.67 -2.41
C VAL A 111 28.22 -31.05 -1.05
N SER A 112 28.46 -32.34 -0.82
CA SER A 112 29.04 -32.82 0.44
C SER A 112 30.48 -32.34 0.69
N LEU A 113 31.24 -32.01 -0.36
CA LEU A 113 32.61 -31.50 -0.24
C LEU A 113 32.65 -30.09 0.36
N PHE A 114 31.57 -29.32 0.22
CA PHE A 114 31.45 -27.97 0.78
C PHE A 114 31.09 -27.95 2.27
N GLY A 115 30.70 -29.09 2.86
CA GLY A 115 30.41 -29.20 4.29
C GLY A 115 29.44 -28.12 4.79
N THR A 116 29.87 -27.32 5.78
CA THR A 116 29.08 -26.22 6.36
C THR A 116 28.80 -25.07 5.40
N ASP A 117 29.59 -24.94 4.32
CA ASP A 117 29.45 -23.86 3.34
C ASP A 117 28.50 -24.25 2.18
N ALA A 118 27.99 -25.49 2.13
CA ALA A 118 27.06 -25.94 1.10
C ALA A 118 25.80 -25.07 0.95
N PRO A 119 25.11 -24.63 2.03
CA PRO A 119 23.96 -23.73 1.92
C PRO A 119 24.32 -22.38 1.29
N ALA A 120 25.54 -21.87 1.51
CA ALA A 120 25.98 -20.60 0.95
C ALA A 120 26.14 -20.69 -0.58
N VAL A 121 26.70 -21.79 -1.08
CA VAL A 121 26.83 -22.05 -2.53
C VAL A 121 25.47 -22.20 -3.19
N VAL A 122 24.58 -22.99 -2.60
CA VAL A 122 23.21 -23.18 -3.12
C VAL A 122 22.45 -21.86 -3.16
N ASN A 123 22.58 -21.02 -2.12
CA ASN A 123 22.00 -19.68 -2.11
C ASN A 123 22.54 -18.77 -3.23
N CYS A 124 23.85 -18.86 -3.54
CA CYS A 124 24.41 -18.13 -4.69
C CYS A 124 23.78 -18.61 -6.01
N LEU A 125 23.58 -19.92 -6.19
CA LEU A 125 22.87 -20.46 -7.36
C LEU A 125 21.42 -19.95 -7.45
N HIS A 126 20.69 -19.86 -6.34
CA HIS A 126 19.34 -19.29 -6.32
C HIS A 126 19.31 -17.83 -6.78
N ILE A 127 20.23 -17.01 -6.26
CA ILE A 127 20.30 -15.58 -6.58
C ILE A 127 20.73 -15.38 -8.04
N LEU A 128 21.71 -16.17 -8.51
CA LEU A 128 22.14 -16.14 -9.90
C LEU A 128 21.01 -16.57 -10.84
N ALA A 129 20.26 -17.64 -10.52
CA ALA A 129 19.12 -18.10 -11.31
C ALA A 129 18.05 -17.00 -11.51
N ARG A 130 17.80 -16.19 -10.48
CA ARG A 130 16.88 -15.02 -10.55
C ARG A 130 17.43 -13.83 -11.33
N SER A 131 18.74 -13.81 -11.60
CA SER A 131 19.41 -12.73 -12.33
C SER A 131 19.63 -13.07 -13.81
N LEU A 132 19.19 -14.26 -14.27
CA LEU A 132 19.40 -14.72 -15.65
C LEU A 132 18.39 -14.12 -16.62
N ASP A 133 18.89 -13.47 -17.67
CA ASP A 133 18.09 -13.18 -18.87
C ASP A 133 18.29 -14.28 -19.91
N ALA A 134 17.74 -15.46 -19.61
CA ALA A 134 17.88 -16.65 -20.44
C ALA A 134 17.31 -16.44 -21.86
N ARG A 135 16.28 -15.59 -22.02
CA ARG A 135 15.71 -15.23 -23.31
C ARG A 135 16.74 -14.55 -24.21
N THR A 136 17.41 -13.49 -23.74
CA THR A 136 18.42 -12.80 -24.55
C THR A 136 19.56 -13.75 -24.92
N VAL A 137 20.01 -14.58 -23.99
CA VAL A 137 21.12 -15.52 -24.23
C VAL A 137 20.75 -16.60 -25.25
N MET A 138 19.56 -17.18 -25.15
CA MET A 138 19.10 -18.22 -26.10
C MET A 138 18.85 -17.66 -27.51
N LYS A 139 18.42 -16.40 -27.62
CA LYS A 139 18.23 -15.72 -28.92
C LYS A 139 19.56 -15.30 -29.55
N SER A 140 20.36 -14.48 -28.87
CA SER A 140 21.51 -13.78 -29.46
C SER A 140 22.87 -14.14 -28.86
N GLY A 141 22.93 -14.99 -27.84
CA GLY A 141 24.19 -15.37 -27.18
C GLY A 141 25.09 -16.27 -28.05
N PRO A 142 26.37 -16.42 -27.69
CA PRO A 142 27.28 -17.35 -28.35
C PRO A 142 26.92 -18.80 -28.04
N GLU A 143 27.17 -19.70 -28.99
CA GLU A 143 26.77 -21.11 -28.90
C GLU A 143 27.36 -21.82 -27.67
N ILE A 144 28.55 -21.46 -27.23
CA ILE A 144 29.18 -22.02 -26.02
C ILE A 144 28.36 -21.75 -24.75
N VAL A 145 27.75 -20.56 -24.63
CA VAL A 145 26.91 -20.21 -23.46
C VAL A 145 25.54 -20.89 -23.57
N LYS A 146 24.98 -20.97 -24.79
CA LYS A 146 23.75 -21.74 -25.04
C LYS A 146 23.93 -23.22 -24.70
N ALA A 147 25.02 -23.83 -25.16
CA ALA A 147 25.39 -25.21 -24.87
C ALA A 147 25.57 -25.46 -23.36
N GLY A 148 26.16 -24.50 -22.63
CA GLY A 148 26.24 -24.57 -21.17
C GLY A 148 24.87 -24.67 -20.49
N LEU A 149 23.89 -23.88 -20.95
CA LEU A 149 22.53 -23.93 -20.41
C LEU A 149 21.79 -25.21 -20.81
N ARG A 150 21.93 -25.68 -22.07
CA ARG A 150 21.37 -26.97 -22.52
C ARG A 150 21.92 -28.13 -21.70
N SER A 151 23.24 -28.17 -21.52
CA SER A 151 23.93 -29.19 -20.73
C SER A 151 23.49 -29.21 -19.26
N PHE A 152 23.18 -28.03 -18.68
CA PHE A 152 22.60 -27.96 -17.34
C PHE A 152 21.24 -28.65 -17.25
N PHE A 153 20.31 -28.38 -18.18
CA PHE A 153 18.99 -29.02 -18.19
C PHE A 153 19.06 -30.52 -18.46
N GLU A 154 19.91 -30.94 -19.40
CA GLU A 154 20.15 -32.35 -19.72
C GLU A 154 20.67 -33.09 -18.48
N SER A 155 21.75 -32.57 -17.87
CA SER A 155 22.34 -33.09 -16.63
C SER A 155 21.33 -33.17 -15.49
N ALA A 156 20.50 -32.13 -15.34
CA ALA A 156 19.46 -32.08 -14.31
C ALA A 156 18.41 -33.18 -14.52
N SER A 157 17.98 -33.40 -15.76
CA SER A 157 17.00 -34.45 -16.08
C SER A 157 17.54 -35.84 -15.78
N GLU A 158 18.80 -36.13 -16.17
CA GLU A 158 19.46 -37.42 -15.88
C GLU A 158 19.61 -37.66 -14.37
N ASP A 159 19.96 -36.63 -13.61
CA ASP A 159 20.19 -36.76 -12.17
C ASP A 159 18.90 -36.99 -11.39
N ILE A 160 17.78 -36.44 -11.87
CA ILE A 160 16.44 -36.70 -11.36
C ILE A 160 15.99 -38.11 -11.75
N GLU A 161 16.15 -38.53 -13.01
CA GLU A 161 15.85 -39.90 -13.47
C GLU A 161 16.61 -40.96 -12.66
N LYS A 162 17.91 -40.76 -12.44
CA LYS A 162 18.73 -41.62 -11.58
C LYS A 162 18.22 -41.66 -10.15
N MET A 163 17.75 -40.53 -9.61
CA MET A 163 17.13 -40.49 -8.28
C MET A 163 15.85 -41.33 -8.26
N VAL A 164 14.99 -41.21 -9.27
CA VAL A 164 13.77 -42.02 -9.40
C VAL A 164 14.10 -43.51 -9.47
N GLU A 165 15.06 -43.90 -10.30
CA GLU A 165 15.50 -45.29 -10.45
C GLU A 165 16.06 -45.84 -9.12
N ASN A 166 16.93 -45.08 -8.45
CA ASN A 166 17.52 -45.47 -7.17
C ASN A 166 16.47 -45.65 -6.06
N LEU A 167 15.44 -44.80 -6.04
CA LEU A 167 14.34 -44.88 -5.07
C LEU A 167 13.36 -46.01 -5.40
N ARG A 168 13.07 -46.27 -6.68
CA ARG A 168 12.25 -47.43 -7.12
C ARG A 168 12.92 -48.76 -6.81
N LEU A 169 14.24 -48.85 -6.98
CA LEU A 169 15.02 -50.06 -6.69
C LEU A 169 15.32 -50.27 -5.18
N GLY A 170 14.82 -49.40 -4.30
CA GLY A 170 14.97 -49.55 -2.84
C GLY A 170 16.41 -49.40 -2.32
N LYS A 171 17.35 -48.91 -3.15
CA LYS A 171 18.80 -48.82 -2.85
C LYS A 171 19.15 -47.89 -1.68
N VAL A 172 18.17 -47.13 -1.17
CA VAL A 172 18.30 -46.20 -0.03
C VAL A 172 17.95 -46.86 1.32
N SER A 173 17.22 -47.98 1.32
CA SER A 173 16.68 -48.59 2.54
C SER A 173 17.64 -49.52 3.30
N GLN A 174 18.81 -49.86 2.74
CA GLN A 174 19.79 -50.75 3.38
C GLN A 174 20.98 -49.96 3.93
N ALA A 175 20.90 -49.61 5.22
CA ALA A 175 21.91 -48.83 5.96
C ALA A 175 23.31 -49.47 6.05
N ARG A 176 23.54 -50.69 5.53
CA ARG A 176 24.82 -51.41 5.67
C ARG A 176 25.66 -51.51 4.39
N THR A 177 25.13 -51.15 3.23
CA THR A 177 25.86 -51.16 1.95
C THR A 177 25.31 -50.09 1.01
N GLN A 178 25.53 -48.80 1.35
CA GLN A 178 25.30 -47.74 0.37
C GLN A 178 26.37 -47.85 -0.72
N VAL A 179 25.95 -48.14 -1.95
CA VAL A 179 26.81 -48.07 -3.14
C VAL A 179 27.35 -46.64 -3.25
N LYS A 180 28.69 -46.49 -3.34
CA LYS A 180 29.34 -45.18 -3.54
C LYS A 180 28.68 -44.46 -4.72
N GLY A 181 28.18 -43.25 -4.51
CA GLY A 181 27.50 -42.43 -5.52
C GLY A 181 25.98 -42.29 -5.35
N VAL A 182 25.26 -43.30 -4.83
CA VAL A 182 23.79 -43.22 -4.66
C VAL A 182 23.41 -42.14 -3.63
N GLY A 183 24.11 -42.11 -2.50
CA GLY A 183 23.89 -41.07 -1.47
C GLY A 183 24.27 -39.65 -1.93
N GLN A 184 25.28 -39.53 -2.79
CA GLN A 184 25.71 -38.23 -3.36
C GLN A 184 24.68 -37.69 -4.37
N ASN A 185 24.15 -38.55 -5.26
CA ASN A 185 23.06 -38.18 -6.16
C ASN A 185 21.82 -37.74 -5.36
N LEU A 186 21.40 -38.52 -4.37
CA LEU A 186 20.23 -38.18 -3.55
C LEU A 186 20.38 -36.85 -2.80
N THR A 187 21.55 -36.64 -2.18
CA THR A 187 21.86 -35.40 -1.46
C THR A 187 21.93 -34.20 -2.41
N TYR A 188 22.58 -34.34 -3.57
CA TYR A 188 22.64 -33.28 -4.57
C TYR A 188 21.25 -32.92 -5.09
N THR A 189 20.46 -33.93 -5.49
CA THR A 189 19.16 -33.72 -6.09
C THR A 189 18.18 -33.05 -5.12
N THR A 190 18.18 -33.48 -3.85
CA THR A 190 17.26 -32.96 -2.83
C THR A 190 17.69 -31.60 -2.24
N VAL A 191 18.99 -31.41 -1.96
CA VAL A 191 19.48 -30.21 -1.26
C VAL A 191 19.81 -29.06 -2.21
N ALA A 192 20.26 -29.35 -3.44
CA ALA A 192 20.75 -28.33 -4.37
C ALA A 192 19.93 -28.26 -5.66
N LEU A 193 19.79 -29.36 -6.40
CA LEU A 193 19.22 -29.33 -7.74
C LEU A 193 17.74 -28.94 -7.75
N LEU A 194 16.91 -29.62 -6.96
CA LEU A 194 15.46 -29.39 -6.94
C LEU A 194 15.11 -27.94 -6.52
N PRO A 195 15.68 -27.36 -5.45
CA PRO A 195 15.47 -25.95 -5.13
C PRO A 195 15.93 -24.97 -6.23
N VAL A 196 17.08 -25.22 -6.86
CA VAL A 196 17.61 -24.37 -7.94
C VAL A 196 16.72 -24.43 -9.17
N LEU A 197 16.26 -25.63 -9.58
CA LEU A 197 15.30 -25.81 -10.66
C LEU A 197 13.97 -25.12 -10.36
N THR A 198 13.43 -25.27 -9.15
CA THR A 198 12.19 -24.59 -8.74
C THR A 198 12.31 -23.07 -8.88
N THR A 199 13.46 -22.50 -8.51
CA THR A 199 13.73 -21.07 -8.63
C THR A 199 13.90 -20.65 -10.09
N LEU A 200 14.60 -21.44 -10.89
CA LEU A 200 14.82 -21.17 -12.31
C LEU A 200 13.52 -21.24 -13.10
N PHE A 201 12.70 -22.28 -12.92
CA PHE A 201 11.40 -22.39 -13.58
C PHE A 201 10.43 -21.30 -13.11
N GLN A 202 10.45 -20.95 -11.82
CA GLN A 202 9.67 -19.80 -11.33
C GLN A 202 10.07 -18.51 -12.04
N HIS A 203 11.38 -18.26 -12.19
CA HIS A 203 11.91 -17.09 -12.88
C HIS A 203 11.51 -17.08 -14.37
N ILE A 204 11.66 -18.22 -15.06
CA ILE A 204 11.26 -18.39 -16.47
C ILE A 204 9.76 -18.14 -16.65
N ALA A 205 8.92 -18.67 -15.76
CA ALA A 205 7.47 -18.48 -15.79
C ALA A 205 7.09 -17.02 -15.54
N GLN A 206 7.64 -16.39 -14.49
CA GLN A 206 7.34 -15.01 -14.09
C GLN A 206 7.69 -13.98 -15.18
N HIS A 207 8.78 -14.20 -15.91
CA HIS A 207 9.21 -13.32 -17.00
C HIS A 207 8.75 -13.78 -18.40
N GLN A 208 7.97 -14.87 -18.48
CA GLN A 208 7.49 -15.45 -19.74
C GLN A 208 8.63 -15.82 -20.71
N PHE A 209 9.77 -16.28 -20.20
CA PHE A 209 10.90 -16.72 -21.02
C PHE A 209 10.73 -18.13 -21.61
N GLY A 210 9.69 -18.86 -21.18
CA GLY A 210 9.48 -20.27 -21.55
C GLY A 210 9.47 -20.53 -23.05
N ASP A 211 8.80 -19.67 -23.82
CA ASP A 211 8.67 -19.81 -25.29
C ASP A 211 10.01 -19.63 -26.03
N ASP A 212 11.00 -18.99 -25.40
CA ASP A 212 12.31 -18.69 -25.99
C ASP A 212 13.43 -19.60 -25.47
N VAL A 213 13.25 -20.18 -24.28
CA VAL A 213 14.28 -20.97 -23.58
C VAL A 213 14.03 -22.47 -23.70
N ILE A 214 12.78 -22.91 -23.59
CA ILE A 214 12.40 -24.34 -23.54
C ILE A 214 12.06 -24.82 -24.95
N LEU A 215 13.09 -24.89 -25.79
CA LEU A 215 13.04 -25.34 -27.18
C LEU A 215 14.00 -26.51 -27.39
N ASP A 216 13.75 -27.32 -28.42
CA ASP A 216 14.62 -28.44 -28.86
C ASP A 216 15.06 -29.33 -27.68
N ASP A 217 16.38 -29.52 -27.49
CA ASP A 217 16.97 -30.39 -26.45
C ASP A 217 16.54 -30.02 -25.02
N VAL A 218 16.34 -28.73 -24.76
CA VAL A 218 15.88 -28.24 -23.45
C VAL A 218 14.44 -28.68 -23.22
N GLN A 219 13.60 -28.64 -24.26
CA GLN A 219 12.23 -29.12 -24.17
C GLN A 219 12.18 -30.62 -23.88
N VAL A 220 13.04 -31.43 -24.51
CA VAL A 220 13.17 -32.88 -24.22
C VAL A 220 13.56 -33.12 -22.76
N SER A 221 14.57 -32.39 -22.26
CA SER A 221 15.03 -32.48 -20.87
C SER A 221 13.94 -32.06 -19.87
N CYS A 222 13.14 -31.05 -20.21
CA CYS A 222 11.99 -30.63 -19.41
C CYS A 222 10.89 -31.69 -19.37
N TYR A 223 10.55 -32.36 -20.48
CA TYR A 223 9.60 -33.49 -20.48
C TYR A 223 10.07 -34.65 -19.58
N ARG A 224 11.35 -35.04 -19.69
CA ARG A 224 11.96 -36.07 -18.83
C ARG A 224 11.89 -35.72 -17.35
N THR A 225 12.22 -34.47 -17.03
CA THR A 225 12.14 -33.93 -15.66
C THR A 225 10.70 -33.96 -15.14
N LEU A 226 9.75 -33.49 -15.95
CA LEU A 226 8.32 -33.43 -15.63
C LEU A 226 7.75 -34.83 -15.34
N CYS A 227 7.99 -35.79 -16.24
CA CYS A 227 7.54 -37.17 -16.07
C CYS A 227 8.18 -37.83 -14.83
N SER A 228 9.49 -37.63 -14.63
CA SER A 228 10.22 -38.20 -13.49
C SER A 228 9.72 -37.68 -12.15
N ILE A 229 9.49 -36.36 -12.03
CA ILE A 229 8.98 -35.75 -10.80
C ILE A 229 7.55 -36.22 -10.50
N TYR A 230 6.66 -36.22 -11.49
CA TYR A 230 5.28 -36.68 -11.30
C TYR A 230 5.22 -38.16 -10.90
N SER A 231 5.96 -39.00 -11.61
CA SER A 231 6.01 -40.43 -11.35
C SER A 231 6.57 -40.74 -9.97
N LEU A 232 7.64 -40.05 -9.56
CA LEU A 232 8.16 -40.18 -8.20
C LEU A 232 7.14 -39.73 -7.16
N GLY A 233 6.53 -38.55 -7.34
CA GLY A 233 5.59 -37.96 -6.39
C GLY A 233 4.33 -38.78 -6.13
N THR A 234 3.89 -39.57 -7.13
CA THR A 234 2.73 -40.47 -7.03
C THR A 234 3.07 -41.84 -6.44
N THR A 235 4.35 -42.21 -6.32
CA THR A 235 4.74 -43.46 -5.67
C THR A 235 4.53 -43.45 -4.15
N ARG A 236 4.22 -44.63 -3.59
CA ARG A 236 4.17 -44.87 -2.15
C ARG A 236 5.55 -45.30 -1.65
N ASN A 237 6.35 -44.35 -1.17
CA ASN A 237 7.65 -44.61 -0.53
C ASN A 237 7.84 -43.65 0.65
N PRO A 238 8.16 -44.13 1.88
CA PRO A 238 8.33 -43.28 3.07
C PRO A 238 9.32 -42.13 2.90
N TYR A 239 10.38 -42.34 2.12
CA TYR A 239 11.37 -41.31 1.82
C TYR A 239 10.79 -40.22 0.92
N VAL A 240 9.96 -40.60 -0.05
CA VAL A 240 9.30 -39.70 -0.99
C VAL A 240 8.23 -38.86 -0.32
N GLU A 241 7.53 -39.37 0.70
CA GLU A 241 6.45 -38.63 1.37
C GLU A 241 6.92 -37.30 1.95
N LYS A 242 8.14 -37.27 2.51
CA LYS A 242 8.77 -36.04 3.02
C LYS A 242 9.20 -35.08 1.91
N LEU A 243 9.45 -35.60 0.70
CA LEU A 243 9.90 -34.83 -0.46
C LEU A 243 8.77 -34.36 -1.37
N ARG A 244 7.55 -34.94 -1.26
CA ARG A 244 6.39 -34.59 -2.10
C ARG A 244 6.16 -33.08 -2.23
N PRO A 245 6.20 -32.27 -1.16
CA PRO A 245 5.94 -30.83 -1.31
C PRO A 245 6.97 -30.11 -2.19
N ALA A 246 8.25 -30.47 -2.06
CA ALA A 246 9.32 -29.86 -2.86
C ALA A 246 9.25 -30.33 -4.33
N LEU A 247 8.89 -31.61 -4.55
CA LEU A 247 8.67 -32.16 -5.89
C LEU A 247 7.47 -31.49 -6.57
N GLY A 248 6.36 -31.35 -5.85
CA GLY A 248 5.15 -30.67 -6.31
C GLY A 248 5.37 -29.21 -6.65
N GLU A 249 6.09 -28.48 -5.80
CA GLU A 249 6.45 -27.09 -6.09
C GLU A 249 7.29 -26.98 -7.37
N CYS A 250 8.32 -27.83 -7.53
CA CYS A 250 9.15 -27.83 -8.72
C CYS A 250 8.33 -28.13 -9.99
N LEU A 251 7.48 -29.16 -9.92
CA LEU A 251 6.60 -29.55 -11.02
C LEU A 251 5.60 -28.45 -11.39
N ALA A 252 5.02 -27.79 -10.40
CA ALA A 252 4.12 -26.66 -10.59
C ALA A 252 4.81 -25.50 -11.34
N ARG A 253 6.03 -25.14 -10.94
CA ARG A 253 6.79 -24.09 -11.63
C ARG A 253 7.20 -24.48 -13.04
N LEU A 254 7.57 -25.74 -13.25
CA LEU A 254 7.85 -26.26 -14.59
C LEU A 254 6.60 -26.23 -15.47
N ALA A 255 5.44 -26.63 -14.96
CA ALA A 255 4.17 -26.57 -15.69
C ALA A 255 3.80 -25.13 -16.10
N ALA A 256 4.06 -24.13 -15.25
CA ALA A 256 3.88 -22.71 -15.59
C ALA A 256 4.94 -22.16 -16.56
N ALA A 257 6.11 -22.80 -16.68
CA ALA A 257 7.16 -22.40 -17.60
C ALA A 257 7.02 -23.06 -18.99
N MET A 258 6.40 -24.24 -19.06
CA MET A 258 6.35 -25.08 -20.25
C MET A 258 5.62 -24.39 -21.43
N PRO A 259 6.23 -24.28 -22.62
CA PRO A 259 5.59 -23.67 -23.79
C PRO A 259 4.68 -24.62 -24.56
N VAL A 260 4.42 -25.83 -24.03
CA VAL A 260 3.58 -26.85 -24.64
C VAL A 260 2.48 -27.33 -23.69
N ALA A 261 1.25 -27.46 -24.20
CA ALA A 261 0.07 -27.93 -23.48
C ALA A 261 0.11 -29.45 -23.26
N PHE A 262 1.06 -29.91 -22.44
CA PHE A 262 1.39 -31.33 -22.30
C PHE A 262 0.28 -32.21 -21.71
N LEU A 263 -0.77 -31.62 -21.10
CA LEU A 263 -1.94 -32.37 -20.59
C LEU A 263 -3.01 -32.60 -21.67
N GLU A 264 -2.83 -32.04 -22.86
CA GLU A 264 -3.73 -32.13 -24.02
C GLU A 264 -2.93 -32.59 -25.25
N PRO A 265 -2.35 -33.81 -25.23
CA PRO A 265 -1.46 -34.29 -26.30
C PRO A 265 -2.12 -34.28 -27.67
N GLN A 266 -3.43 -34.50 -27.75
CA GLN A 266 -4.21 -34.44 -28.99
C GLN A 266 -4.19 -33.06 -29.69
N LEU A 267 -3.97 -31.97 -28.96
CA LEU A 267 -3.90 -30.61 -29.52
C LEU A 267 -2.47 -30.13 -29.77
N ASN A 268 -1.47 -30.94 -29.45
CA ASN A 268 -0.06 -30.57 -29.59
C ASN A 268 0.35 -30.32 -31.05
N GLU A 269 -0.33 -30.93 -32.02
CA GLU A 269 -0.08 -30.69 -33.46
C GLU A 269 -0.31 -29.23 -33.88
N TYR A 270 -1.12 -28.48 -33.14
CA TYR A 270 -1.39 -27.06 -33.37
C TYR A 270 -0.45 -26.13 -32.60
N ASN A 271 0.46 -26.67 -31.79
CA ASN A 271 1.39 -25.88 -30.98
C ASN A 271 2.67 -25.53 -31.76
N ALA A 272 2.89 -24.25 -32.02
CA ALA A 272 4.05 -23.76 -32.79
C ALA A 272 5.41 -23.92 -32.07
N CYS A 273 5.43 -24.08 -30.75
CA CYS A 273 6.65 -24.25 -29.95
C CYS A 273 7.00 -25.72 -29.72
N SER A 274 6.19 -26.67 -30.18
CA SER A 274 6.42 -28.10 -29.97
C SER A 274 7.58 -28.62 -30.83
N VAL A 275 8.45 -29.46 -30.24
CA VAL A 275 9.50 -30.14 -31.02
C VAL A 275 8.89 -31.08 -32.07
N TYR A 276 7.67 -31.56 -31.85
CA TYR A 276 6.95 -32.43 -32.80
C TYR A 276 6.44 -31.70 -34.03
N THR A 277 6.22 -30.38 -33.95
CA THR A 277 5.78 -29.55 -35.09
C THR A 277 6.95 -28.87 -35.79
N THR A 278 8.00 -28.53 -35.04
CA THR A 278 9.18 -27.79 -35.54
C THR A 278 10.28 -28.69 -36.14
N LYS A 279 10.36 -29.98 -35.80
CA LYS A 279 11.39 -30.91 -36.28
C LYS A 279 10.83 -32.05 -37.12
N SER A 280 11.61 -32.48 -38.11
CA SER A 280 11.30 -33.65 -38.93
C SER A 280 11.40 -34.97 -38.13
N PRO A 281 10.74 -36.07 -38.53
CA PRO A 281 10.87 -37.37 -37.87
C PRO A 281 12.32 -37.87 -37.73
N ARG A 282 13.17 -37.55 -38.72
CA ARG A 282 14.60 -37.90 -38.69
C ARG A 282 15.36 -37.14 -37.61
N GLU A 283 15.10 -35.84 -37.47
CA GLU A 283 15.71 -35.02 -36.42
C GLU A 283 15.21 -35.43 -35.03
N ARG A 284 13.92 -35.78 -34.90
CA ARG A 284 13.35 -36.33 -33.67
C ARG A 284 14.03 -37.63 -33.24
N ALA A 285 14.32 -38.52 -34.18
CA ALA A 285 15.07 -39.74 -33.90
C ALA A 285 16.50 -39.45 -33.39
N ILE A 286 17.16 -38.40 -33.89
CA ILE A 286 18.49 -37.97 -33.41
C ILE A 286 18.41 -37.45 -31.97
N LEU A 287 17.32 -36.77 -31.61
CA LEU A 287 17.07 -36.29 -30.24
C LEU A 287 16.59 -37.39 -29.29
N GLY A 288 16.44 -38.63 -29.76
CA GLY A 288 15.92 -39.75 -28.96
C GLY A 288 14.46 -39.58 -28.55
N LEU A 289 13.67 -38.87 -29.37
CA LEU A 289 12.23 -38.67 -29.13
C LEU A 289 11.40 -39.85 -29.68
N PRO A 290 10.33 -40.26 -28.96
CA PRO A 290 9.35 -41.21 -29.44
C PRO A 290 8.53 -40.66 -30.62
N ASN A 291 7.72 -41.53 -31.24
CA ASN A 291 6.96 -41.19 -32.43
C ASN A 291 5.78 -40.25 -32.13
N SER A 292 5.14 -40.43 -30.97
CA SER A 292 4.05 -39.60 -30.48
C SER A 292 4.41 -38.91 -29.16
N VAL A 293 3.71 -37.81 -28.86
CA VAL A 293 3.92 -37.01 -27.66
C VAL A 293 3.42 -37.75 -26.42
N GLU A 294 2.40 -38.59 -26.53
CA GLU A 294 1.88 -39.36 -25.38
C GLU A 294 2.94 -40.27 -24.77
N GLU A 295 3.82 -40.83 -25.61
CA GLU A 295 4.91 -41.71 -25.18
C GLU A 295 6.00 -40.97 -24.38
N MET A 296 6.06 -39.62 -24.40
CA MET A 296 7.01 -38.85 -23.60
C MET A 296 6.66 -38.79 -22.12
N CYS A 297 5.37 -38.85 -21.79
CA CYS A 297 4.86 -38.68 -20.43
C CYS A 297 3.78 -39.73 -20.11
N PRO A 298 4.11 -41.04 -20.18
CA PRO A 298 3.12 -42.11 -20.04
C PRO A 298 2.49 -42.14 -18.63
N ASP A 299 3.22 -41.67 -17.62
CA ASP A 299 2.78 -41.69 -16.22
C ASP A 299 1.81 -40.54 -15.89
N ILE A 300 1.69 -39.50 -16.73
CA ILE A 300 0.86 -38.32 -16.47
C ILE A 300 -0.49 -38.46 -17.19
N PRO A 301 -1.62 -38.54 -16.46
CA PRO A 301 -2.94 -38.58 -17.06
C PRO A 301 -3.29 -37.29 -17.82
N VAL A 302 -4.15 -37.40 -18.82
CA VAL A 302 -4.73 -36.25 -19.55
C VAL A 302 -5.57 -35.35 -18.64
N LEU A 303 -5.72 -34.08 -19.04
CA LEU A 303 -6.38 -33.05 -18.22
C LEU A 303 -7.76 -33.47 -17.70
N GLU A 304 -8.62 -34.02 -18.56
CA GLU A 304 -9.98 -34.44 -18.18
C GLU A 304 -9.98 -35.46 -17.05
N ARG A 305 -9.08 -36.44 -17.10
CA ARG A 305 -8.96 -37.47 -16.07
C ARG A 305 -8.45 -36.89 -14.76
N LEU A 306 -7.45 -36.00 -14.80
CA LEU A 306 -6.96 -35.32 -13.59
C LEU A 306 -8.04 -34.48 -12.92
N MET A 307 -8.84 -33.74 -13.70
CA MET A 307 -9.95 -32.95 -13.20
C MET A 307 -11.04 -33.84 -12.58
N ALA A 308 -11.36 -34.98 -13.20
CA ALA A 308 -12.31 -35.96 -12.67
C ALA A 308 -11.83 -36.61 -11.37
N ASP A 309 -10.55 -37.00 -11.29
CA ASP A 309 -9.95 -37.60 -10.09
C ASP A 309 -9.98 -36.62 -8.90
N ILE A 310 -9.72 -35.33 -9.14
CA ILE A 310 -9.83 -34.27 -8.13
C ILE A 310 -11.29 -34.02 -7.73
N GLY A 311 -12.21 -34.03 -8.69
CA GLY A 311 -13.65 -33.92 -8.41
C GLY A 311 -14.14 -35.04 -7.52
N GLY A 312 -13.80 -36.29 -7.83
CA GLY A 312 -14.13 -37.45 -7.00
C GLY A 312 -13.52 -37.38 -5.60
N LEU A 313 -12.30 -36.87 -5.45
CA LEU A 313 -11.68 -36.61 -4.15
C LEU A 313 -12.47 -35.56 -3.34
N ALA A 314 -12.84 -34.46 -3.99
CA ALA A 314 -13.58 -33.37 -3.35
C ALA A 314 -15.00 -33.80 -2.92
N GLU A 315 -15.67 -34.65 -3.70
CA GLU A 315 -17.00 -35.19 -3.41
C GLU A 315 -16.98 -36.29 -2.34
N SER A 316 -15.95 -37.13 -2.32
CA SER A 316 -15.83 -38.23 -1.35
C SER A 316 -15.55 -37.79 0.08
N GLY A 317 -15.13 -36.54 0.30
CA GLY A 317 -14.77 -36.05 1.64
C GLY A 317 -13.46 -36.64 2.16
N ALA A 318 -12.61 -37.14 1.26
CA ALA A 318 -11.39 -37.84 1.61
C ALA A 318 -10.43 -36.96 2.43
N ARG A 319 -9.76 -37.59 3.40
CA ARG A 319 -8.75 -36.95 4.24
C ARG A 319 -7.39 -36.92 3.54
N TYR A 320 -6.53 -35.98 3.93
CA TYR A 320 -5.17 -35.88 3.38
C TYR A 320 -4.38 -37.19 3.41
N THR A 321 -4.55 -38.00 4.45
CA THR A 321 -3.88 -39.30 4.63
C THR A 321 -4.22 -40.31 3.53
N GLU A 322 -5.37 -40.15 2.86
CA GLU A 322 -5.86 -41.08 1.85
C GLU A 322 -5.21 -40.80 0.48
N MET A 323 -5.00 -39.52 0.13
CA MET A 323 -4.47 -39.12 -1.18
C MET A 323 -3.48 -37.93 -1.12
N PRO A 324 -2.33 -38.07 -0.42
CA PRO A 324 -1.34 -36.98 -0.29
C PRO A 324 -0.68 -36.59 -1.62
N HIS A 325 -0.58 -37.52 -2.57
CA HIS A 325 -0.02 -37.28 -3.90
C HIS A 325 -0.91 -36.37 -4.76
N VAL A 326 -2.24 -36.41 -4.60
CA VAL A 326 -3.14 -35.49 -5.31
C VAL A 326 -2.94 -34.06 -4.79
N ILE A 327 -2.91 -33.90 -3.47
CA ILE A 327 -2.81 -32.59 -2.81
C ILE A 327 -1.44 -31.95 -3.00
N GLU A 328 -0.35 -32.72 -2.88
CA GLU A 328 1.00 -32.18 -2.92
C GLU A 328 1.63 -32.17 -4.33
N ILE A 329 1.13 -32.95 -5.30
CA ILE A 329 1.70 -33.03 -6.65
C ILE A 329 0.72 -32.53 -7.72
N THR A 330 -0.46 -33.14 -7.78
CA THR A 330 -1.41 -32.91 -8.89
C THR A 330 -2.07 -31.53 -8.79
N LEU A 331 -2.56 -31.13 -7.62
CA LEU A 331 -3.18 -29.81 -7.42
C LEU A 331 -2.20 -28.66 -7.72
N PRO A 332 -0.97 -28.61 -7.15
CA PRO A 332 -0.01 -27.54 -7.45
C PRO A 332 0.33 -27.44 -8.95
N MET A 333 0.47 -28.58 -9.62
CA MET A 333 0.71 -28.65 -11.06
C MET A 333 -0.44 -28.01 -11.85
N LEU A 334 -1.68 -28.42 -11.61
CA LEU A 334 -2.84 -27.88 -12.31
C LEU A 334 -3.07 -26.39 -11.99
N CYS A 335 -2.85 -25.99 -10.74
CA CYS A 335 -2.96 -24.60 -10.32
C CYS A 335 -2.00 -23.65 -11.06
N SER A 336 -0.88 -24.18 -11.54
CA SER A 336 0.12 -23.44 -12.30
C SER A 336 -0.04 -23.62 -13.81
N TYR A 337 -0.56 -24.76 -14.26
CA TYR A 337 -0.82 -25.08 -15.67
C TYR A 337 -2.02 -24.31 -16.23
N LEU A 338 -3.19 -24.40 -15.59
CA LEU A 338 -4.44 -23.89 -16.16
C LEU A 338 -4.42 -22.37 -16.45
N PRO A 339 -3.94 -21.49 -15.54
CA PRO A 339 -3.92 -20.05 -15.81
C PRO A 339 -3.10 -19.67 -17.04
N ARG A 340 -1.98 -20.38 -17.29
CA ARG A 340 -1.12 -20.14 -18.46
C ARG A 340 -1.82 -20.48 -19.77
N TRP A 341 -2.53 -21.60 -19.80
CA TRP A 341 -3.16 -22.09 -21.02
C TRP A 341 -4.52 -21.46 -21.27
N TRP A 342 -5.23 -21.03 -20.23
CA TRP A 342 -6.43 -20.21 -20.37
C TRP A 342 -6.15 -18.90 -21.14
N GLU A 343 -5.02 -18.22 -20.90
CA GLU A 343 -4.62 -17.02 -21.67
C GLU A 343 -4.38 -17.30 -23.16
N ARG A 344 -4.19 -18.56 -23.55
CA ARG A 344 -3.99 -19.03 -24.94
C ARG A 344 -5.17 -19.85 -25.46
N GLY A 345 -6.25 -19.94 -24.68
CA GLY A 345 -7.43 -20.73 -24.96
C GLY A 345 -8.46 -20.01 -25.84
N PRO A 346 -9.59 -20.67 -26.15
CA PRO A 346 -10.61 -20.16 -27.07
C PRO A 346 -11.33 -18.90 -26.56
N GLU A 347 -11.30 -18.62 -25.25
CA GLU A 347 -11.93 -17.45 -24.62
C GLU A 347 -11.03 -16.20 -24.58
N ALA A 348 -9.74 -16.33 -24.90
CA ALA A 348 -8.83 -15.19 -24.89
C ALA A 348 -9.21 -14.22 -26.03
N PRO A 349 -9.20 -12.88 -25.78
CA PRO A 349 -9.52 -11.91 -26.83
C PRO A 349 -8.58 -12.15 -28.02
N PRO A 350 -9.12 -12.36 -29.24
CA PRO A 350 -8.28 -12.73 -30.36
C PRO A 350 -7.30 -11.58 -30.61
N PRO A 351 -5.96 -11.82 -30.68
CA PRO A 351 -5.15 -10.94 -31.49
C PRO A 351 -5.80 -10.94 -32.89
N ALA A 352 -5.87 -9.82 -33.60
CA ALA A 352 -6.48 -9.76 -34.92
C ALA A 352 -5.88 -10.84 -35.84
N LEU A 353 -6.52 -12.03 -35.88
CA LEU A 353 -5.99 -13.19 -36.58
C LEU A 353 -6.41 -13.03 -38.04
N PRO A 354 -5.47 -13.03 -39.00
CA PRO A 354 -5.81 -13.07 -40.41
C PRO A 354 -6.62 -14.34 -40.72
N ALA A 355 -7.53 -14.24 -41.70
CA ALA A 355 -8.35 -15.37 -42.14
C ALA A 355 -7.45 -16.55 -42.53
N GLY A 356 -7.58 -17.69 -41.83
CA GLY A 356 -6.78 -18.91 -42.04
C GLY A 356 -5.83 -19.30 -40.88
N ALA A 357 -5.93 -18.66 -39.72
CA ALA A 357 -5.14 -19.07 -38.55
C ALA A 357 -5.48 -20.50 -38.07
N PRO A 358 -4.47 -21.28 -37.62
CA PRO A 358 -4.69 -22.62 -37.08
C PRO A 358 -5.59 -22.60 -35.84
N PRO A 359 -6.35 -23.68 -35.58
CA PRO A 359 -7.20 -23.78 -34.40
C PRO A 359 -6.40 -23.62 -33.10
N PRO A 360 -7.03 -23.21 -31.99
CA PRO A 360 -6.34 -22.96 -30.72
C PRO A 360 -5.62 -24.21 -30.23
N CYS A 361 -4.39 -24.04 -29.75
CA CYS A 361 -3.52 -25.12 -29.30
C CYS A 361 -3.88 -25.70 -27.91
N THR A 362 -5.03 -25.32 -27.35
CA THR A 362 -5.57 -25.78 -26.06
C THR A 362 -7.10 -25.57 -26.02
N ALA A 363 -7.81 -26.44 -25.30
CA ALA A 363 -9.23 -26.36 -25.01
C ALA A 363 -9.51 -25.83 -23.59
N VAL A 364 -8.50 -25.33 -22.87
CA VAL A 364 -8.67 -24.80 -21.52
C VAL A 364 -9.55 -23.53 -21.52
N THR A 365 -10.63 -23.60 -20.75
CA THR A 365 -11.63 -22.53 -20.57
C THR A 365 -11.69 -22.03 -19.13
N SER A 366 -12.40 -20.93 -18.89
CA SER A 366 -12.68 -20.44 -17.53
C SER A 366 -13.49 -21.43 -16.69
N ASP A 367 -14.25 -22.35 -17.30
CA ASP A 367 -14.95 -23.42 -16.57
C ASP A 367 -13.97 -24.35 -15.84
N HIS A 368 -12.83 -24.69 -16.46
CA HIS A 368 -11.81 -25.54 -15.85
C HIS A 368 -11.18 -24.88 -14.62
N LEU A 369 -10.88 -23.58 -14.71
CA LEU A 369 -10.36 -22.78 -13.59
C LEU A 369 -11.36 -22.74 -12.42
N ASN A 370 -12.64 -22.49 -12.72
CA ASN A 370 -13.70 -22.43 -11.71
C ASN A 370 -13.99 -23.79 -11.06
N SER A 371 -14.03 -24.86 -11.87
CA SER A 371 -14.20 -26.23 -11.37
C SER A 371 -13.06 -26.63 -10.44
N LEU A 372 -11.80 -26.34 -10.82
CA LEU A 372 -10.65 -26.64 -9.97
C LEU A 372 -10.68 -25.84 -8.66
N LEU A 373 -10.98 -24.54 -8.72
CA LEU A 373 -11.07 -23.71 -7.51
C LEU A 373 -12.21 -24.17 -6.59
N GLY A 374 -13.38 -24.51 -7.15
CA GLY A 374 -14.49 -25.09 -6.39
C GLY A 374 -14.12 -26.39 -5.69
N ASN A 375 -13.43 -27.30 -6.40
CA ASN A 375 -12.92 -28.55 -5.82
C ASN A 375 -11.89 -28.29 -4.71
N ILE A 376 -10.97 -27.33 -4.89
CA ILE A 376 -9.99 -26.94 -3.86
C ILE A 376 -10.70 -26.40 -2.61
N LEU A 377 -11.66 -25.49 -2.78
CA LEU A 377 -12.43 -24.95 -1.66
C LEU A 377 -13.20 -26.06 -0.93
N ARG A 378 -13.80 -27.01 -1.66
CA ARG A 378 -14.48 -28.17 -1.08
C ARG A 378 -13.52 -29.08 -0.31
N ILE A 379 -12.32 -29.34 -0.83
CA ILE A 379 -11.26 -30.09 -0.13
C ILE A 379 -10.85 -29.39 1.17
N ILE A 380 -10.68 -28.06 1.14
CA ILE A 380 -10.41 -27.25 2.34
C ILE A 380 -11.56 -27.39 3.35
N VAL A 381 -12.80 -27.19 2.91
CA VAL A 381 -14.03 -27.32 3.74
C VAL A 381 -14.11 -28.68 4.43
N ASN A 382 -13.84 -29.76 3.71
CA ASN A 382 -13.96 -31.12 4.23
C ASN A 382 -12.93 -31.44 5.32
N ASN A 383 -11.83 -30.69 5.37
CA ASN A 383 -10.73 -30.94 6.30
C ASN A 383 -10.58 -29.84 7.37
N LEU A 384 -11.53 -28.90 7.48
CA LEU A 384 -11.55 -27.89 8.56
C LEU A 384 -11.63 -28.56 9.93
N GLY A 385 -10.85 -28.08 10.89
CA GLY A 385 -10.80 -28.62 12.24
C GLY A 385 -9.96 -29.88 12.46
N ILE A 386 -9.26 -30.39 11.43
CA ILE A 386 -8.37 -31.55 11.58
C ILE A 386 -6.96 -31.09 11.98
N ASP A 387 -6.39 -31.57 13.09
CA ASP A 387 -5.10 -31.10 13.61
C ASP A 387 -3.91 -31.24 12.63
N GLU A 388 -3.85 -32.35 11.87
CA GLU A 388 -2.74 -32.68 10.95
C GLU A 388 -2.84 -32.02 9.54
N ALA A 389 -3.41 -30.82 9.41
CA ALA A 389 -3.67 -30.20 8.11
C ALA A 389 -2.73 -29.03 7.72
N THR A 390 -1.44 -29.12 8.05
CA THR A 390 -0.45 -28.06 7.73
C THR A 390 -0.25 -27.80 6.22
N TRP A 391 -0.69 -28.72 5.36
CA TRP A 391 -0.65 -28.62 3.90
C TRP A 391 -1.61 -27.56 3.33
N MET A 392 -2.70 -27.23 4.04
CA MET A 392 -3.73 -26.31 3.55
C MET A 392 -3.19 -24.92 3.20
N LYS A 393 -2.26 -24.40 4.01
CA LYS A 393 -1.61 -23.11 3.76
C LYS A 393 -0.85 -23.10 2.42
N ARG A 394 -0.20 -24.22 2.06
CA ARG A 394 0.52 -24.35 0.78
C ARG A 394 -0.47 -24.42 -0.37
N LEU A 395 -1.54 -25.19 -0.23
CA LEU A 395 -2.58 -25.31 -1.25
C LEU A 395 -3.21 -23.95 -1.57
N ALA A 396 -3.48 -23.14 -0.54
CA ALA A 396 -3.99 -21.78 -0.71
C ALA A 396 -3.04 -20.90 -1.55
N VAL A 397 -1.73 -20.96 -1.28
CA VAL A 397 -0.72 -20.22 -2.06
C VAL A 397 -0.71 -20.66 -3.53
N PHE A 398 -0.80 -21.97 -3.79
CA PHE A 398 -0.85 -22.47 -5.17
C PHE A 398 -2.14 -22.08 -5.89
N ALA A 399 -3.28 -22.00 -5.19
CA ALA A 399 -4.57 -21.66 -5.80
C ALA A 399 -4.74 -20.16 -6.14
N GLN A 400 -3.92 -19.26 -5.57
CA GLN A 400 -4.03 -17.81 -5.79
C GLN A 400 -4.10 -17.36 -7.27
N PRO A 401 -3.28 -17.89 -8.20
CA PRO A 401 -3.34 -17.49 -9.60
C PRO A 401 -4.72 -17.74 -10.24
N ILE A 402 -5.42 -18.80 -9.81
CA ILE A 402 -6.73 -19.18 -10.32
C ILE A 402 -7.83 -18.26 -9.78
N VAL A 403 -7.71 -17.82 -8.52
CA VAL A 403 -8.71 -16.94 -7.88
C VAL A 403 -8.90 -15.63 -8.64
N SER A 404 -7.84 -15.13 -9.30
CA SER A 404 -7.92 -13.91 -10.12
C SER A 404 -8.95 -13.97 -11.26
N ARG A 405 -9.36 -15.18 -11.65
CA ARG A 405 -10.29 -15.46 -12.76
C ARG A 405 -11.54 -16.23 -12.30
N ALA A 406 -11.80 -16.24 -10.99
CA ALA A 406 -12.96 -16.89 -10.40
C ALA A 406 -14.25 -16.18 -10.82
N ARG A 407 -15.27 -16.95 -11.22
CA ARG A 407 -16.59 -16.44 -11.57
C ARG A 407 -17.42 -16.13 -10.31
N PRO A 408 -18.40 -15.22 -10.41
CA PRO A 408 -19.25 -14.82 -9.29
C PRO A 408 -20.00 -15.97 -8.60
N GLU A 409 -20.32 -17.07 -9.31
CA GLU A 409 -21.09 -18.18 -8.75
C GLU A 409 -20.39 -18.88 -7.57
N LEU A 410 -19.06 -18.79 -7.49
CA LEU A 410 -18.28 -19.38 -6.40
C LEU A 410 -18.53 -18.70 -5.05
N LEU A 411 -19.00 -17.44 -5.05
CA LEU A 411 -19.34 -16.73 -3.82
C LEU A 411 -20.42 -17.47 -3.04
N HIS A 412 -21.56 -17.71 -3.68
CA HIS A 412 -22.70 -18.39 -3.07
C HIS A 412 -22.45 -19.89 -2.85
N SER A 413 -21.85 -20.57 -3.84
CA SER A 413 -21.72 -22.02 -3.80
C SER A 413 -20.60 -22.54 -2.88
N HIS A 414 -19.50 -21.79 -2.71
CA HIS A 414 -18.32 -22.28 -1.99
C HIS A 414 -17.84 -21.32 -0.89
N PHE A 415 -17.62 -20.03 -1.18
CA PHE A 415 -17.05 -19.10 -0.18
C PHE A 415 -17.98 -18.88 1.02
N ILE A 416 -19.27 -18.61 0.78
CA ILE A 416 -20.26 -18.38 1.85
C ILE A 416 -20.39 -19.60 2.76
N PRO A 417 -20.63 -20.83 2.26
CA PRO A 417 -20.68 -22.03 3.09
C PRO A 417 -19.39 -22.27 3.89
N THR A 418 -18.22 -21.97 3.32
CA THR A 418 -16.93 -22.16 3.98
C THR A 418 -16.75 -21.17 5.13
N ILE A 419 -16.97 -19.88 4.88
CA ILE A 419 -16.89 -18.84 5.91
C ILE A 419 -17.94 -19.07 7.00
N GLY A 420 -19.15 -19.50 6.64
CA GLY A 420 -20.20 -19.83 7.62
C GLY A 420 -19.79 -20.95 8.58
N ARG A 421 -19.04 -21.96 8.13
CA ARG A 421 -18.48 -23.00 9.02
C ARG A 421 -17.39 -22.45 9.94
N LEU A 422 -16.47 -21.64 9.41
CA LEU A 422 -15.40 -21.00 10.20
C LEU A 422 -15.97 -20.05 11.26
N ARG A 423 -16.99 -19.27 10.90
CA ARG A 423 -17.73 -18.38 11.80
C ARG A 423 -18.36 -19.14 12.96
N LYS A 424 -19.09 -20.23 12.67
CA LYS A 424 -19.68 -21.09 13.72
C LYS A 424 -18.62 -21.67 14.64
N ARG A 425 -17.47 -22.09 14.10
CA ARG A 425 -16.37 -22.62 14.90
C ARG A 425 -15.71 -21.53 15.76
N ALA A 426 -15.44 -20.35 15.20
CA ALA A 426 -14.90 -19.22 15.95
C ALA A 426 -15.82 -18.85 17.13
N GLY A 427 -17.12 -18.75 16.90
CA GLY A 427 -18.09 -18.50 17.97
C GLY A 427 -18.11 -19.60 19.04
N LYS A 428 -17.96 -20.88 18.64
CA LYS A 428 -17.87 -22.00 19.58
C LYS A 428 -16.64 -21.90 20.49
N VAL A 429 -15.45 -21.71 19.91
CA VAL A 429 -14.18 -21.67 20.67
C VAL A 429 -14.15 -20.46 21.63
N VAL A 430 -14.69 -19.31 21.20
CA VAL A 430 -14.80 -18.11 22.05
C VAL A 430 -15.82 -18.32 23.17
N ALA A 431 -16.92 -19.04 22.93
CA ALA A 431 -17.86 -19.40 24.00
C ALA A 431 -17.25 -20.37 25.03
N GLU A 432 -16.46 -21.34 24.57
CA GLU A 432 -15.69 -22.25 25.45
C GLU A 432 -14.66 -21.47 26.29
N GLU A 433 -13.97 -20.47 25.72
CA GLU A 433 -13.08 -19.56 26.44
C GLU A 433 -13.80 -18.79 27.56
N GLU A 434 -14.95 -18.18 27.25
CA GLU A 434 -15.73 -17.43 28.25
C GLU A 434 -16.29 -18.36 29.35
N GLN A 435 -16.66 -19.59 29.01
CA GLN A 435 -17.10 -20.58 29.99
C GLN A 435 -15.97 -20.96 30.96
N LEU A 436 -14.78 -21.25 30.45
CA LEU A 436 -13.62 -21.58 31.29
C LEU A 436 -13.22 -20.42 32.20
N ARG A 437 -13.38 -19.17 31.75
CA ARG A 437 -13.13 -17.97 32.57
C ARG A 437 -14.06 -17.89 33.79
N LEU A 438 -15.23 -18.53 33.74
CA LEU A 438 -16.22 -18.57 34.83
C LEU A 438 -16.03 -19.77 35.77
N GLU A 439 -15.25 -20.79 35.39
CA GLU A 439 -15.02 -22.04 36.15
C GLU A 439 -13.76 -21.96 37.05
N ALA A 440 -13.70 -22.76 38.13
CA ALA A 440 -12.68 -22.64 39.19
C ALA A 440 -11.32 -23.28 38.85
N LYS A 441 -10.23 -22.66 39.36
CA LYS A 441 -8.80 -22.80 39.00
C LYS A 441 -8.15 -24.20 38.78
N ALA A 442 -8.72 -25.32 39.19
CA ALA A 442 -8.02 -26.62 39.13
C ALA A 442 -8.28 -27.41 37.84
N GLU A 443 -9.49 -27.34 37.27
CA GLU A 443 -9.82 -27.88 35.93
C GLU A 443 -9.54 -26.85 34.81
N ALA A 444 -9.28 -25.60 35.19
CA ALA A 444 -9.02 -24.50 34.26
C ALA A 444 -7.71 -24.66 33.47
N GLU A 445 -6.63 -25.22 34.04
CA GLU A 445 -5.33 -25.32 33.31
C GLU A 445 -5.37 -26.31 32.13
N GLU A 446 -6.07 -27.44 32.27
CA GLU A 446 -6.24 -28.43 31.18
C GLU A 446 -7.21 -27.90 30.12
N GLY A 447 -8.30 -27.24 30.54
CA GLY A 447 -9.23 -26.55 29.65
C GLY A 447 -8.58 -25.40 28.87
N GLU A 448 -7.71 -24.59 29.51
CA GLU A 448 -6.99 -23.49 28.86
C GLU A 448 -6.06 -23.99 27.75
N LEU A 449 -5.40 -25.13 27.95
CA LEU A 449 -4.54 -25.74 26.94
C LEU A 449 -5.37 -26.20 25.73
N LEU A 450 -6.51 -26.84 25.96
CA LEU A 450 -7.42 -27.30 24.91
C LEU A 450 -7.98 -26.14 24.08
N VAL A 451 -8.43 -25.06 24.74
CA VAL A 451 -8.93 -23.85 24.04
C VAL A 451 -7.82 -23.19 23.22
N ARG A 452 -6.59 -23.16 23.72
CA ARG A 452 -5.44 -22.65 22.95
C ARG A 452 -5.17 -23.49 21.71
N ASP A 453 -5.22 -24.81 21.82
CA ASP A 453 -5.01 -25.72 20.69
C ASP A 453 -6.13 -25.55 19.65
N GLU A 454 -7.39 -25.43 20.07
CA GLU A 454 -8.52 -25.11 19.19
C GLU A 454 -8.36 -23.75 18.46
N PHE A 455 -7.88 -22.71 19.16
CA PHE A 455 -7.55 -21.43 18.52
C PHE A 455 -6.42 -21.58 17.49
N SER A 456 -5.42 -22.42 17.74
CA SER A 456 -4.31 -22.66 16.80
C SER A 456 -4.81 -23.29 15.51
N VAL A 457 -5.69 -24.30 15.62
CA VAL A 457 -6.33 -24.95 14.48
C VAL A 457 -7.28 -23.99 13.76
N LEU A 458 -8.03 -23.15 14.49
CA LEU A 458 -8.88 -22.12 13.91
C LEU A 458 -8.07 -21.08 13.12
N CYS A 459 -6.97 -20.57 13.67
CA CYS A 459 -6.08 -19.61 13.00
C CYS A 459 -5.52 -20.19 11.71
N ARG A 460 -5.07 -21.45 11.73
CA ARG A 460 -4.62 -22.15 10.51
C ARG A 460 -5.70 -22.20 9.44
N ASP A 461 -6.91 -22.57 9.82
CA ASP A 461 -8.03 -22.73 8.91
C ASP A 461 -8.46 -21.39 8.30
N LEU A 462 -8.49 -20.33 9.10
CA LEU A 462 -8.70 -18.95 8.62
C LEU A 462 -7.58 -18.56 7.65
N TYR A 463 -6.32 -18.80 7.99
CA TYR A 463 -5.18 -18.47 7.14
C TYR A 463 -5.03 -19.34 5.87
N ALA A 464 -5.73 -20.46 5.79
CA ALA A 464 -5.86 -21.22 4.55
C ALA A 464 -6.88 -20.58 3.59
N LEU A 465 -7.94 -19.96 4.11
CA LEU A 465 -9.02 -19.40 3.30
C LEU A 465 -8.85 -17.91 2.99
N TYR A 466 -8.44 -17.11 3.97
CA TYR A 466 -8.38 -15.65 3.87
C TYR A 466 -7.50 -15.15 2.72
N PRO A 467 -6.33 -15.76 2.39
CA PRO A 467 -5.57 -15.38 1.21
C PRO A 467 -6.34 -15.55 -0.12
N LEU A 468 -7.22 -16.55 -0.21
CA LEU A 468 -8.09 -16.76 -1.38
C LEU A 468 -9.24 -15.75 -1.35
N LEU A 469 -9.83 -15.54 -0.18
CA LEU A 469 -10.96 -14.62 -0.01
C LEU A 469 -10.56 -13.17 -0.33
N ILE A 470 -9.44 -12.68 0.21
CA ILE A 470 -8.91 -11.33 -0.04
C ILE A 470 -8.79 -11.09 -1.55
N ARG A 471 -8.19 -12.05 -2.26
CA ARG A 471 -7.99 -11.92 -3.70
C ARG A 471 -9.32 -11.95 -4.46
N TYR A 472 -10.27 -12.78 -4.02
CA TYR A 472 -11.60 -12.84 -4.62
C TYR A 472 -12.39 -11.54 -4.42
N VAL A 473 -12.34 -10.97 -3.21
CA VAL A 473 -12.96 -9.69 -2.87
C VAL A 473 -12.36 -8.57 -3.71
N ASP A 474 -11.03 -8.49 -3.81
CA ASP A 474 -10.36 -7.44 -4.60
C ASP A 474 -10.80 -7.42 -6.07
N ASN A 475 -11.04 -8.59 -6.69
CA ASN A 475 -11.46 -8.65 -8.10
C ASN A 475 -12.92 -8.22 -8.30
N ASN A 476 -13.80 -8.48 -7.33
CA ASN A 476 -15.23 -8.27 -7.47
C ASN A 476 -15.73 -6.99 -6.77
N ARG A 477 -14.94 -6.38 -5.89
CA ARG A 477 -15.32 -5.22 -5.06
C ARG A 477 -15.83 -4.05 -5.89
N ALA A 478 -15.16 -3.70 -7.00
CA ALA A 478 -15.62 -2.60 -7.85
C ALA A 478 -17.04 -2.83 -8.37
N HIS A 479 -17.35 -4.05 -8.78
CA HIS A 479 -18.67 -4.44 -9.27
C HIS A 479 -19.71 -4.45 -8.14
N TRP A 480 -19.38 -4.96 -6.95
CA TRP A 480 -20.28 -4.96 -5.78
C TRP A 480 -20.60 -3.56 -5.26
N LEU A 481 -19.71 -2.58 -5.51
CA LEU A 481 -19.96 -1.18 -5.15
C LEU A 481 -20.87 -0.48 -6.16
N THR A 482 -20.85 -0.89 -7.43
CA THR A 482 -21.74 -0.35 -8.47
C THR A 482 -23.10 -1.02 -8.49
N GLU A 483 -23.15 -2.33 -8.25
CA GLU A 483 -24.36 -3.16 -8.27
C GLU A 483 -24.47 -3.93 -6.94
N PRO A 484 -25.50 -3.65 -6.11
CA PRO A 484 -25.69 -4.32 -4.84
C PRO A 484 -25.81 -5.84 -5.01
N ASN A 485 -25.05 -6.60 -4.23
CA ASN A 485 -25.04 -8.05 -4.30
C ASN A 485 -25.36 -8.65 -2.91
N PRO A 486 -26.53 -9.30 -2.72
CA PRO A 486 -26.93 -9.86 -1.42
C PRO A 486 -25.94 -10.88 -0.84
N SER A 487 -25.29 -11.67 -1.70
CA SER A 487 -24.27 -12.63 -1.29
C SER A 487 -22.99 -11.93 -0.78
N ALA A 488 -22.63 -10.77 -1.33
CA ALA A 488 -21.50 -9.98 -0.83
C ALA A 488 -21.80 -9.36 0.55
N GLU A 489 -23.04 -8.93 0.78
CA GLU A 489 -23.51 -8.46 2.09
C GLU A 489 -23.50 -9.60 3.13
N GLU A 490 -23.99 -10.79 2.78
CA GLU A 490 -23.93 -11.97 3.67
C GLU A 490 -22.49 -12.33 4.03
N LEU A 491 -21.59 -12.26 3.06
CA LEU A 491 -20.16 -12.44 3.29
C LEU A 491 -19.59 -11.38 4.26
N PHE A 492 -19.95 -10.10 4.10
CA PHE A 492 -19.55 -9.02 5.01
C PHE A 492 -20.00 -9.32 6.45
N ARG A 493 -21.27 -9.71 6.65
CA ARG A 493 -21.80 -10.05 7.98
C ARG A 493 -20.99 -11.16 8.64
N MET A 494 -20.73 -12.25 7.94
CA MET A 494 -19.99 -13.38 8.52
C MET A 494 -18.51 -13.05 8.81
N VAL A 495 -17.85 -12.28 7.93
CA VAL A 495 -16.48 -11.82 8.17
C VAL A 495 -16.43 -10.83 9.34
N GLY A 496 -17.44 -9.96 9.46
CA GLY A 496 -17.62 -9.04 10.57
C GLY A 496 -17.77 -9.77 11.91
N GLU A 497 -18.61 -10.81 11.98
CA GLU A 497 -18.75 -11.65 13.18
C GLU A 497 -17.41 -12.29 13.61
N ILE A 498 -16.65 -12.87 12.67
CA ILE A 498 -15.33 -13.45 12.97
C ILE A 498 -14.36 -12.37 13.50
N PHE A 499 -14.38 -11.18 12.91
CA PHE A 499 -13.56 -10.06 13.39
C PHE A 499 -13.98 -9.62 14.81
N ILE A 500 -15.27 -9.57 15.12
CA ILE A 500 -15.75 -9.21 16.45
C ILE A 500 -15.31 -10.25 17.49
N TYR A 501 -15.43 -11.54 17.19
CA TYR A 501 -14.90 -12.63 18.02
C TYR A 501 -13.41 -12.47 18.28
N TRP A 502 -12.64 -12.18 17.23
CA TRP A 502 -11.22 -11.91 17.31
C TRP A 502 -10.90 -10.65 18.14
N SER A 503 -11.67 -9.57 17.97
CA SER A 503 -11.45 -8.30 18.68
C SER A 503 -11.67 -8.45 20.19
N LYS A 504 -12.73 -9.20 20.58
CA LYS A 504 -13.12 -9.46 21.97
C LYS A 504 -12.18 -10.45 22.68
N SER A 505 -11.71 -11.50 22.01
CA SER A 505 -10.84 -12.54 22.61
C SER A 505 -9.36 -12.16 22.58
N HIS A 506 -8.72 -12.06 23.76
CA HIS A 506 -7.28 -11.85 23.84
C HIS A 506 -6.50 -13.09 23.38
N ASN A 507 -6.98 -14.30 23.69
CA ASN A 507 -6.30 -15.54 23.30
C ASN A 507 -6.31 -15.74 21.79
N PHE A 508 -7.41 -15.40 21.13
CA PHE A 508 -7.51 -15.48 19.67
C PHE A 508 -6.49 -14.56 18.98
N LYS A 509 -6.39 -13.29 19.41
CA LYS A 509 -5.38 -12.34 18.89
C LYS A 509 -3.96 -12.85 19.08
N ARG A 510 -3.66 -13.36 20.28
CA ARG A 510 -2.35 -13.89 20.62
C ARG A 510 -1.99 -15.10 19.75
N GLU A 511 -2.94 -16.01 19.54
CA GLU A 511 -2.70 -17.23 18.77
C GLU A 511 -2.58 -16.96 17.27
N GLU A 512 -3.31 -15.98 16.73
CA GLU A 512 -3.08 -15.51 15.35
C GLU A 512 -1.65 -14.98 15.18
N GLN A 513 -1.20 -14.12 16.11
CA GLN A 513 0.16 -13.59 16.09
C GLN A 513 1.19 -14.71 16.19
N ASN A 514 0.98 -15.68 17.10
CA ASN A 514 1.85 -16.85 17.23
C ASN A 514 1.91 -17.63 15.91
N PHE A 515 0.75 -17.87 15.28
CA PHE A 515 0.65 -18.58 14.02
C PHE A 515 1.43 -17.87 12.91
N VAL A 516 1.27 -16.56 12.76
CA VAL A 516 2.00 -15.74 11.76
C VAL A 516 3.50 -15.79 11.99
N VAL A 517 3.96 -15.63 13.23
CA VAL A 517 5.38 -15.59 13.57
C VAL A 517 6.04 -16.97 13.42
N GLN A 518 5.39 -18.03 13.90
CA GLN A 518 5.90 -19.41 13.82
C GLN A 518 5.99 -19.90 12.38
N ASN A 519 5.05 -19.51 11.53
CA ASN A 519 5.01 -19.91 10.13
C ASN A 519 5.73 -18.92 9.19
N GLU A 520 6.35 -17.88 9.75
CA GLU A 520 7.05 -16.81 9.01
C GLU A 520 6.20 -16.19 7.88
N ILE A 521 4.91 -15.98 8.14
CA ILE A 521 3.97 -15.46 7.15
C ILE A 521 4.21 -13.96 6.96
N ASN A 522 4.39 -13.54 5.70
CA ASN A 522 4.46 -12.13 5.35
C ASN A 522 3.08 -11.63 4.93
N ASN A 523 2.28 -11.15 5.87
CA ASN A 523 0.91 -10.72 5.57
C ASN A 523 0.86 -9.61 4.50
N MET A 524 1.83 -8.69 4.49
CA MET A 524 1.91 -7.62 3.48
C MET A 524 2.01 -8.16 2.04
N SER A 525 2.60 -9.34 1.85
CA SER A 525 2.68 -9.95 0.51
C SER A 525 1.32 -10.36 -0.07
N PHE A 526 0.30 -10.51 0.77
CA PHE A 526 -1.07 -10.77 0.35
C PHE A 526 -1.90 -9.51 0.13
N LEU A 527 -1.46 -8.39 0.72
CA LEU A 527 -2.18 -7.11 0.70
C LEU A 527 -1.71 -6.21 -0.45
N THR A 528 -0.43 -6.29 -0.82
CA THR A 528 0.10 -5.57 -1.98
C THR A 528 -0.28 -6.33 -3.26
N ALA A 529 -0.81 -5.61 -4.26
CA ALA A 529 -1.36 -6.16 -5.50
C ALA A 529 -0.33 -6.84 -6.44
N ASP A 530 0.84 -7.21 -5.93
CA ASP A 530 1.93 -7.78 -6.69
C ASP A 530 1.60 -9.26 -6.98
N ASN A 531 1.11 -9.56 -8.19
CA ASN A 531 0.72 -10.90 -8.70
C ASN A 531 1.86 -11.95 -8.66
N LYS A 532 3.03 -11.61 -8.11
CA LYS A 532 4.20 -12.48 -8.03
C LYS A 532 4.21 -13.18 -6.68
N SER A 533 3.67 -14.41 -6.69
CA SER A 533 3.69 -15.37 -5.58
C SER A 533 5.03 -15.39 -4.82
N LYS A 534 5.10 -14.68 -3.69
CA LYS A 534 6.27 -14.62 -2.79
C LYS A 534 5.97 -15.22 -1.42
N MET A 535 5.19 -16.30 -1.39
CA MET A 535 5.01 -17.13 -0.20
C MET A 535 5.69 -18.51 -0.27
N ALA A 536 6.46 -18.79 -1.32
CA ALA A 536 7.41 -19.90 -1.29
C ALA A 536 8.74 -19.46 -0.67
N LYS A 537 8.76 -19.29 0.66
CA LYS A 537 9.98 -19.47 1.46
C LYS A 537 9.90 -20.81 2.21
N SER A 538 9.48 -21.88 1.52
CA SER A 538 9.74 -23.24 2.01
C SER A 538 11.05 -23.74 1.41
N GLY A 539 12.17 -23.30 1.99
CA GLY A 539 13.51 -23.80 1.67
C GLY A 539 14.45 -22.76 1.07
N GLY A 540 15.47 -22.37 1.84
CA GLY A 540 16.71 -21.84 1.27
C GLY A 540 16.83 -20.33 1.10
N SER A 541 16.55 -19.52 2.13
CA SER A 541 17.21 -18.22 2.25
C SER A 541 17.53 -17.91 3.72
N ASP A 542 18.68 -18.41 4.18
CA ASP A 542 19.29 -18.13 5.49
C ASP A 542 19.62 -16.64 5.77
N GLN A 543 19.11 -15.70 4.97
CA GLN A 543 19.46 -14.28 5.07
C GLN A 543 18.63 -13.51 6.12
N GLU A 544 17.66 -14.16 6.77
CA GLU A 544 17.02 -13.64 7.99
C GLU A 544 17.52 -14.32 9.28
N ARG A 545 18.46 -15.27 9.20
CA ARG A 545 18.97 -15.95 10.40
C ARG A 545 19.95 -15.11 11.24
N THR A 546 20.45 -13.98 10.73
CA THR A 546 21.45 -13.16 11.45
C THR A 546 20.94 -11.84 12.03
N LYS A 547 19.70 -11.44 11.72
CA LYS A 547 18.99 -10.42 12.50
C LYS A 547 17.77 -11.12 13.10
N LYS A 548 17.72 -11.26 14.43
CA LYS A 548 16.46 -11.58 15.12
C LYS A 548 15.48 -10.47 14.76
N LYS A 549 14.69 -10.63 13.69
CA LYS A 549 13.57 -9.74 13.40
C LYS A 549 12.67 -9.75 14.62
N ARG A 550 12.40 -8.57 15.17
CA ARG A 550 11.61 -8.44 16.39
C ARG A 550 10.18 -8.91 16.08
N ARG A 551 9.46 -9.36 17.10
CA ARG A 551 8.08 -9.88 16.99
C ARG A 551 7.13 -8.90 16.29
N GLY A 552 7.38 -7.59 16.40
CA GLY A 552 6.63 -6.51 15.74
C GLY A 552 6.92 -6.30 14.24
N ASP A 553 8.03 -6.79 13.69
CA ASP A 553 8.35 -6.59 12.25
C ASP A 553 7.54 -7.49 11.30
N ARG A 554 6.93 -8.56 11.84
CA ARG A 554 6.21 -9.58 11.05
C ARG A 554 4.69 -9.52 11.19
N TYR A 555 4.21 -8.88 12.26
CA TYR A 555 2.79 -8.84 12.58
C TYR A 555 2.47 -7.52 13.26
N SER A 556 1.45 -6.84 12.72
CA SER A 556 0.73 -5.74 13.35
C SER A 556 -0.77 -6.02 13.20
N VAL A 557 -1.59 -5.39 14.04
CA VAL A 557 -3.05 -5.49 13.92
C VAL A 557 -3.53 -5.08 12.52
N GLN A 558 -2.95 -4.03 11.94
CA GLN A 558 -3.28 -3.60 10.57
C GLN A 558 -2.93 -4.62 9.48
N THR A 559 -1.88 -5.41 9.70
CA THR A 559 -1.45 -6.44 8.75
C THR A 559 -2.12 -7.79 9.00
N SER A 560 -2.93 -7.96 10.05
CA SER A 560 -3.76 -9.18 10.23
C SER A 560 -4.60 -9.42 8.98
N LEU A 561 -4.65 -10.66 8.50
CA LEU A 561 -5.52 -11.00 7.36
C LEU A 561 -6.99 -10.89 7.74
N ILE A 562 -7.33 -11.11 9.03
CA ILE A 562 -8.69 -10.96 9.56
C ILE A 562 -9.14 -9.50 9.41
N VAL A 563 -8.32 -8.57 9.91
CA VAL A 563 -8.57 -7.13 9.82
C VAL A 563 -8.55 -6.64 8.37
N ALA A 564 -7.57 -7.08 7.58
CA ALA A 564 -7.44 -6.63 6.19
C ALA A 564 -8.61 -7.08 5.30
N THR A 565 -9.12 -8.29 5.49
CA THR A 565 -10.30 -8.78 4.77
C THR A 565 -11.53 -7.95 5.14
N LEU A 566 -11.72 -7.66 6.43
CA LEU A 566 -12.80 -6.78 6.87
C LEU A 566 -12.68 -5.38 6.27
N LYS A 567 -11.51 -4.73 6.36
CA LYS A 567 -11.27 -3.39 5.80
C LYS A 567 -11.54 -3.34 4.29
N LYS A 568 -11.19 -4.39 3.54
CA LYS A 568 -11.51 -4.49 2.09
C LYS A 568 -13.01 -4.63 1.83
N MET A 569 -13.73 -5.33 2.70
CA MET A 569 -15.18 -5.51 2.63
C MET A 569 -15.97 -4.33 3.22
N LEU A 570 -15.35 -3.46 4.00
CA LEU A 570 -16.02 -2.39 4.75
C LEU A 570 -16.87 -1.47 3.86
N PRO A 571 -16.43 -1.07 2.65
CA PRO A 571 -17.28 -0.24 1.78
C PRO A 571 -18.53 -0.96 1.27
N ILE A 572 -18.50 -2.31 1.17
CA ILE A 572 -19.73 -3.08 0.90
C ILE A 572 -20.67 -2.99 2.10
N GLY A 573 -20.14 -3.11 3.33
CA GLY A 573 -20.92 -2.96 4.57
C GLY A 573 -21.53 -1.56 4.73
N LEU A 574 -20.75 -0.50 4.47
CA LEU A 574 -21.24 0.89 4.51
C LEU A 574 -22.32 1.13 3.44
N ASN A 575 -22.18 0.50 2.27
CA ASN A 575 -23.19 0.55 1.21
C ASN A 575 -24.53 -0.11 1.59
N MET A 576 -24.60 -0.92 2.67
CA MET A 576 -25.86 -1.49 3.18
C MET A 576 -26.70 -0.46 3.94
N CYS A 577 -26.08 0.62 4.42
CA CYS A 577 -26.74 1.69 5.17
C CYS A 577 -27.07 2.87 4.25
N ALA A 578 -28.22 3.47 4.44
CA ALA A 578 -28.57 4.71 3.76
C ALA A 578 -27.84 5.91 4.43
N PRO A 579 -27.61 7.01 3.71
CA PRO A 579 -27.08 8.25 4.32
C PRO A 579 -27.90 8.75 5.52
N THR A 580 -29.20 8.46 5.57
CA THR A 580 -30.10 8.75 6.72
C THR A 580 -29.80 7.92 7.96
N ASP A 581 -29.06 6.83 7.84
CA ASP A 581 -28.78 5.88 8.92
C ASP A 581 -27.60 6.34 9.80
N GLN A 582 -26.88 7.41 9.41
CA GLN A 582 -25.68 7.89 10.11
C GLN A 582 -25.93 8.25 11.58
N GLU A 583 -27.04 8.92 11.90
CA GLU A 583 -27.39 9.23 13.30
C GLU A 583 -27.62 7.96 14.13
N LEU A 584 -28.30 6.96 13.55
CA LEU A 584 -28.53 5.67 14.19
C LEU A 584 -27.22 4.90 14.40
N ILE A 585 -26.29 4.99 13.43
CA ILE A 585 -24.96 4.38 13.55
C ILE A 585 -24.20 4.96 14.74
N THR A 586 -24.17 6.30 14.87
CA THR A 586 -23.53 7.00 15.98
C THR A 586 -24.15 6.63 17.32
N LEU A 587 -25.48 6.58 17.41
CA LEU A 587 -26.18 6.14 18.62
C LEU A 587 -25.79 4.71 19.02
N ALA A 588 -25.80 3.77 18.08
CA ALA A 588 -25.39 2.39 18.36
C ALA A 588 -23.94 2.29 18.84
N LYS A 589 -23.02 3.05 18.23
CA LYS A 589 -21.60 3.10 18.66
C LYS A 589 -21.47 3.61 20.10
N THR A 590 -22.22 4.65 20.47
CA THR A 590 -22.25 5.17 21.84
C THR A 590 -22.76 4.12 22.82
N ARG A 591 -23.79 3.34 22.46
CA ARG A 591 -24.29 2.23 23.31
C ARG A 591 -23.24 1.12 23.45
N TYR A 592 -22.54 0.76 22.38
CA TYR A 592 -21.42 -0.19 22.46
C TYR A 592 -20.29 0.34 23.35
N ALA A 593 -19.99 1.64 23.33
CA ALA A 593 -19.04 2.27 24.24
C ALA A 593 -19.43 2.12 25.73
N LEU A 594 -20.72 2.07 26.02
CA LEU A 594 -21.27 1.81 27.36
C LEU A 594 -21.29 0.31 27.74
N LYS A 595 -20.77 -0.57 26.87
CA LYS A 595 -20.72 -2.04 27.06
C LYS A 595 -22.10 -2.71 27.11
N ASP A 596 -23.08 -2.12 26.45
CA ASP A 596 -24.38 -2.74 26.26
C ASP A 596 -24.28 -4.01 25.42
N THR A 597 -25.20 -4.94 25.66
CA THR A 597 -25.35 -6.17 24.89
C THR A 597 -25.98 -5.91 23.52
N ASP A 598 -25.77 -6.82 22.56
CA ASP A 598 -26.38 -6.72 21.23
C ASP A 598 -27.92 -6.62 21.30
N GLU A 599 -28.57 -7.24 22.28
CA GLU A 599 -30.02 -7.13 22.43
C GLU A 599 -30.45 -5.73 22.89
N GLU A 600 -29.74 -5.16 23.87
CA GLU A 600 -30.00 -3.81 24.38
C GLU A 600 -29.76 -2.73 23.32
N VAL A 601 -28.71 -2.87 22.50
CA VAL A 601 -28.45 -1.97 21.37
C VAL A 601 -29.57 -2.06 20.34
N ARG A 602 -30.06 -3.26 20.04
CA ARG A 602 -31.16 -3.48 19.08
C ARG A 602 -32.45 -2.82 19.56
N GLU A 603 -32.83 -3.03 20.82
CA GLU A 603 -34.02 -2.41 21.41
C GLU A 603 -33.90 -0.88 21.40
N TYR A 604 -32.72 -0.35 21.73
CA TYR A 604 -32.46 1.09 21.69
C TYR A 604 -32.61 1.69 20.28
N LEU A 605 -32.08 1.01 19.26
CA LEU A 605 -32.22 1.42 17.86
C LEU A 605 -33.68 1.38 17.38
N GLN A 606 -34.43 0.34 17.75
CA GLN A 606 -35.84 0.21 17.39
C GLN A 606 -36.69 1.36 17.96
N ASN A 607 -36.38 1.81 19.17
CA ASN A 607 -37.05 2.96 19.80
C ASN A 607 -36.69 4.31 19.16
N ASN A 608 -35.53 4.42 18.48
CA ASN A 608 -35.02 5.67 17.92
C ASN A 608 -35.12 5.75 16.38
N LEU A 609 -35.79 4.81 15.73
CA LEU A 609 -35.92 4.75 14.26
C LEU A 609 -36.51 6.03 13.64
N HIS A 610 -37.35 6.75 14.40
CA HIS A 610 -37.99 8.00 14.00
C HIS A 610 -37.01 9.14 13.64
N LEU A 611 -35.73 9.02 14.01
CA LEU A 611 -34.70 10.02 13.71
C LEU A 611 -34.34 10.07 12.22
N GLN A 612 -34.47 8.96 11.46
CA GLN A 612 -34.21 8.94 10.00
C GLN A 612 -35.03 9.99 9.24
N GLY A 613 -36.30 10.21 9.63
CA GLY A 613 -37.22 11.13 8.96
C GLY A 613 -36.93 12.63 9.21
N LYS A 614 -36.13 12.98 10.22
CA LYS A 614 -35.75 14.38 10.47
C LYS A 614 -34.66 14.87 9.51
N VAL A 615 -33.83 13.96 9.00
CA VAL A 615 -32.65 14.27 8.18
C VAL A 615 -33.00 14.43 6.68
N GLU A 616 -34.10 13.83 6.21
CA GLU A 616 -34.58 13.98 4.81
C GLU A 616 -34.89 15.44 4.40
N GLY A 617 -35.16 16.32 5.37
CA GLY A 617 -35.44 17.74 5.13
C GLY A 617 -34.21 18.61 4.89
N SER A 618 -32.99 18.08 5.08
CA SER A 618 -31.75 18.85 4.94
C SER A 618 -31.36 19.08 3.46
N PRO A 619 -31.10 20.33 3.03
CA PRO A 619 -30.60 20.61 1.68
C PRO A 619 -29.30 19.88 1.33
N SER A 620 -28.46 19.57 2.32
CA SER A 620 -27.17 18.90 2.14
C SER A 620 -27.27 17.39 1.89
N LEU A 621 -28.34 16.71 2.34
CA LEU A 621 -28.56 15.28 2.07
C LEU A 621 -29.35 15.00 0.79
N ARG A 622 -30.02 16.01 0.22
CA ARG A 622 -30.93 15.82 -0.90
C ARG A 622 -30.23 15.28 -2.17
N TRP A 623 -29.01 15.73 -2.44
CA TRP A 623 -28.22 15.23 -3.57
C TRP A 623 -27.64 13.83 -3.28
N GLN A 624 -27.23 13.53 -2.05
CA GLN A 624 -26.78 12.20 -1.63
C GLN A 624 -27.92 11.17 -1.76
N MET A 625 -29.12 11.55 -1.33
CA MET A 625 -30.34 10.76 -1.50
C MET A 625 -30.72 10.57 -2.97
N ALA A 626 -30.55 11.60 -3.82
CA ALA A 626 -30.80 11.49 -5.25
C ALA A 626 -29.81 10.52 -5.94
N LEU A 627 -28.54 10.52 -5.53
CA LEU A 627 -27.54 9.55 -5.98
C LEU A 627 -27.86 8.13 -5.46
N TYR A 628 -28.30 8.02 -4.20
CA TYR A 628 -28.64 6.74 -3.56
C TYR A 628 -29.89 6.08 -4.17
N ARG A 629 -30.93 6.86 -4.50
CA ARG A 629 -32.16 6.38 -5.19
C ARG A 629 -31.94 6.01 -6.65
N GLY A 630 -30.88 6.50 -7.29
CA GLY A 630 -30.56 6.21 -8.70
C GLY A 630 -29.93 4.84 -8.96
N LEU A 631 -29.65 4.04 -7.92
CA LEU A 631 -28.96 2.75 -8.03
C LEU A 631 -29.95 1.58 -8.22
N PRO A 632 -29.81 0.78 -9.30
CA PRO A 632 -30.70 -0.35 -9.55
C PRO A 632 -30.59 -1.44 -8.48
N GLY A 633 -31.73 -1.99 -8.03
CA GLY A 633 -31.81 -3.14 -7.11
C GLY A 633 -32.05 -2.83 -5.63
N ARG A 634 -32.25 -1.56 -5.24
CA ARG A 634 -32.47 -1.14 -3.83
C ARG A 634 -33.91 -0.80 -3.45
N GLU A 635 -34.86 -0.83 -4.39
CA GLU A 635 -36.20 -0.24 -4.20
C GLU A 635 -37.23 -1.13 -3.49
N GLU A 636 -37.04 -2.46 -3.37
CA GLU A 636 -38.11 -3.34 -2.88
C GLU A 636 -38.04 -3.73 -1.39
N ASP A 637 -36.93 -3.45 -0.68
CA ASP A 637 -36.66 -4.00 0.67
C ASP A 637 -36.03 -3.00 1.68
N ALA A 638 -35.85 -1.73 1.29
CA ALA A 638 -35.07 -0.75 2.06
C ALA A 638 -35.78 -0.15 3.29
N ASP A 639 -37.11 -0.21 3.33
CA ASP A 639 -37.98 0.52 4.29
C ASP A 639 -38.50 -0.34 5.45
N ASP A 640 -38.12 -1.62 5.55
CA ASP A 640 -38.53 -2.50 6.66
C ASP A 640 -37.78 -2.15 7.96
N PRO A 641 -38.47 -1.67 9.02
CA PRO A 641 -37.84 -1.26 10.28
C PRO A 641 -36.94 -2.32 10.92
N GLU A 642 -37.31 -3.60 10.88
CA GLU A 642 -36.52 -4.66 11.51
C GLU A 642 -35.22 -4.92 10.73
N LYS A 643 -35.28 -4.86 9.39
CA LYS A 643 -34.08 -4.97 8.53
C LYS A 643 -33.17 -3.76 8.70
N ILE A 644 -33.73 -2.56 8.87
CA ILE A 644 -32.99 -1.31 9.14
C ILE A 644 -32.23 -1.43 10.47
N VAL A 645 -32.91 -1.78 11.56
CA VAL A 645 -32.26 -1.92 12.87
C VAL A 645 -31.14 -2.95 12.80
N ARG A 646 -31.41 -4.09 12.17
CA ARG A 646 -30.44 -5.17 12.05
C ARG A 646 -29.20 -4.76 11.26
N ARG A 647 -29.36 -4.16 10.07
CA ARG A 647 -28.22 -3.75 9.24
C ARG A 647 -27.39 -2.66 9.92
N VAL A 648 -28.03 -1.68 10.56
CA VAL A 648 -27.36 -0.61 11.31
C VAL A 648 -26.58 -1.19 12.49
N GLN A 649 -27.20 -2.09 13.27
CA GLN A 649 -26.54 -2.77 14.38
C GLN A 649 -25.29 -3.52 13.91
N GLU A 650 -25.43 -4.36 12.87
CA GLU A 650 -24.35 -5.19 12.33
C GLU A 650 -23.16 -4.32 11.87
N VAL A 651 -23.42 -3.22 11.14
CA VAL A 651 -22.39 -2.29 10.67
C VAL A 651 -21.77 -1.50 11.83
N SER A 652 -22.57 -0.99 12.77
CA SER A 652 -22.09 -0.24 13.93
C SER A 652 -21.19 -1.06 14.85
N ALA A 653 -21.53 -2.33 15.09
CA ALA A 653 -20.70 -3.22 15.91
C ALA A 653 -19.31 -3.40 15.29
N VAL A 654 -19.25 -3.59 13.97
CA VAL A 654 -18.00 -3.69 13.21
C VAL A 654 -17.20 -2.39 13.30
N LEU A 655 -17.83 -1.24 13.04
CA LEU A 655 -17.18 0.07 13.08
C LEU A 655 -16.61 0.40 14.47
N TYR A 656 -17.40 0.20 15.52
CA TYR A 656 -16.96 0.42 16.90
C TYR A 656 -15.71 -0.40 17.25
N HIS A 657 -15.73 -1.71 16.97
CA HIS A 657 -14.60 -2.58 17.26
C HIS A 657 -13.38 -2.33 16.35
N LEU A 658 -13.57 -1.74 15.16
CA LEU A 658 -12.48 -1.35 14.28
C LEU A 658 -11.81 -0.06 14.77
N GLU A 659 -12.59 0.92 15.22
CA GLU A 659 -12.11 2.21 15.76
C GLU A 659 -11.36 2.04 17.08
N GLN A 660 -11.85 1.21 18.00
CA GLN A 660 -11.11 0.89 19.23
C GLN A 660 -9.70 0.37 18.95
N LYS A 661 -9.52 -0.37 17.85
CA LYS A 661 -8.22 -0.95 17.47
C LYS A 661 -7.32 0.04 16.74
N ALA A 662 -7.87 1.11 16.19
CA ALA A 662 -7.09 2.22 15.65
C ALA A 662 -6.50 3.05 16.81
N GLY A 663 -7.31 3.41 17.80
CA GLY A 663 -6.86 4.20 18.97
C GLY A 663 -5.87 3.46 19.87
N GLU A 664 -6.06 2.16 20.13
CA GLU A 664 -5.08 1.35 20.89
C GLU A 664 -3.68 1.29 20.22
N GLN A 665 -3.60 1.52 18.91
CA GLN A 665 -2.33 1.54 18.19
C GLN A 665 -1.67 2.91 18.11
N GLU A 666 -2.43 4.01 18.11
CA GLU A 666 -1.81 5.35 18.19
C GLU A 666 -0.97 5.47 19.48
N GLU A 667 -1.47 4.93 20.59
CA GLU A 667 -0.75 4.83 21.85
C GLU A 667 0.46 3.86 21.81
N GLU A 668 0.38 2.72 21.10
CA GLU A 668 1.50 1.76 20.97
C GLU A 668 2.55 2.16 19.90
N GLU A 669 2.15 2.93 18.87
CA GLU A 669 3.02 3.33 17.76
C GLU A 669 3.91 4.54 18.12
N GLU A 670 3.52 5.35 19.11
CA GLU A 670 4.38 6.38 19.70
C GLU A 670 5.59 5.80 20.46
N GLU A 671 5.51 4.56 20.97
CA GLU A 671 6.60 3.94 21.74
C GLU A 671 7.69 3.23 20.90
N VAL A 672 7.54 3.07 19.57
CA VAL A 672 8.47 2.27 18.75
C VAL A 672 9.16 3.08 17.65
N GLU A 673 10.36 3.57 17.97
CA GLU A 673 11.24 4.36 17.10
C GLU A 673 11.72 3.65 15.80
N GLU A 674 11.86 4.49 14.75
CA GLU A 674 12.46 4.32 13.41
C GLU A 674 11.86 3.28 12.43
N LYS A 675 10.73 3.65 11.82
CA LYS A 675 10.24 3.04 10.55
C LYS A 675 10.93 3.67 9.32
N LYS A 676 11.00 2.90 8.23
CA LYS A 676 11.40 3.42 6.92
C LYS A 676 10.41 4.48 6.44
N PRO A 677 10.87 5.59 5.81
CA PRO A 677 10.01 6.59 5.18
C PRO A 677 8.90 5.96 4.34
N ASP A 678 7.64 6.30 4.61
CA ASP A 678 6.56 6.00 3.68
C ASP A 678 6.75 6.75 2.34
N PRO A 679 6.03 6.39 1.27
CA PRO A 679 6.22 7.04 -0.04
C PRO A 679 5.97 8.55 -0.05
N LEU A 680 5.06 9.06 0.78
CA LEU A 680 4.79 10.49 0.88
C LEU A 680 5.94 11.20 1.61
N HIS A 681 6.45 10.61 2.70
CA HIS A 681 7.64 11.06 3.39
C HIS A 681 8.88 11.01 2.47
N GLN A 682 9.02 10.00 1.62
CA GLN A 682 10.08 9.96 0.60
C GLN A 682 9.95 11.09 -0.43
N LEU A 683 8.74 11.43 -0.83
CA LEU A 683 8.47 12.56 -1.74
C LEU A 683 8.79 13.90 -1.07
N VAL A 684 8.36 14.10 0.18
CA VAL A 684 8.70 15.29 0.97
C VAL A 684 10.21 15.41 1.18
N LEU A 685 10.89 14.30 1.50
CA LEU A 685 12.36 14.26 1.60
C LEU A 685 13.05 14.58 0.27
N HIS A 686 12.45 14.20 -0.87
CA HIS A 686 12.97 14.55 -2.19
C HIS A 686 12.92 16.07 -2.40
N PHE A 687 11.78 16.71 -2.17
CA PHE A 687 11.63 18.16 -2.30
C PHE A 687 12.50 18.94 -1.30
N SER A 688 12.58 18.47 -0.05
CA SER A 688 13.45 19.05 0.98
C SER A 688 14.93 19.04 0.55
N ARG A 689 15.42 17.93 -0.01
CA ARG A 689 16.80 17.85 -0.52
C ARG A 689 17.02 18.78 -1.71
N THR A 690 16.04 18.92 -2.60
CA THR A 690 16.13 19.84 -3.73
C THR A 690 16.21 21.29 -3.26
N ALA A 691 15.41 21.68 -2.25
CA ALA A 691 15.43 23.03 -1.68
C ALA A 691 16.74 23.36 -0.94
N LEU A 692 17.34 22.38 -0.26
CA LEU A 692 18.61 22.52 0.47
C LEU A 692 19.85 22.46 -0.44
N THR A 693 19.68 22.22 -1.75
CA THR A 693 20.80 22.23 -2.70
C THR A 693 21.19 23.67 -3.02
N GLU A 694 22.45 24.03 -2.78
CA GLU A 694 22.96 25.38 -3.05
C GLU A 694 22.78 25.77 -4.53
N LYS A 695 21.85 26.68 -4.79
CA LYS A 695 21.56 27.26 -6.11
C LYS A 695 21.36 28.77 -5.97
N SER A 696 21.80 29.54 -6.97
CA SER A 696 21.58 31.00 -7.01
C SER A 696 20.17 31.40 -7.44
N LYS A 697 19.45 30.49 -8.11
CA LYS A 697 18.05 30.64 -8.51
C LYS A 697 17.39 29.25 -8.51
N LEU A 698 16.18 29.16 -7.97
CA LEU A 698 15.37 27.95 -8.02
C LEU A 698 14.79 27.77 -9.43
N ASP A 699 14.85 26.54 -9.94
CA ASP A 699 14.25 26.17 -11.22
C ASP A 699 12.73 25.98 -11.04
N GLU A 700 11.93 26.22 -12.10
CA GLU A 700 10.50 25.90 -12.10
C GLU A 700 10.30 24.39 -12.09
N ASP A 701 10.04 23.83 -10.90
CA ASP A 701 9.80 22.41 -10.72
C ASP A 701 8.30 22.08 -10.86
N TYR A 702 7.90 21.65 -12.06
CA TYR A 702 6.52 21.23 -12.35
C TYR A 702 6.03 20.10 -11.46
N LEU A 703 6.95 19.25 -10.95
CA LEU A 703 6.59 18.17 -10.04
C LEU A 703 6.22 18.73 -8.67
N TYR A 704 7.01 19.67 -8.16
CA TYR A 704 6.71 20.36 -6.91
C TYR A 704 5.37 21.11 -7.00
N ILE A 705 5.14 21.87 -8.07
CA ILE A 705 3.91 22.65 -8.26
C ILE A 705 2.67 21.74 -8.29
N ALA A 706 2.72 20.64 -9.04
CA ALA A 706 1.60 19.71 -9.12
C ALA A 706 1.30 19.02 -7.77
N TYR A 707 2.34 18.55 -7.07
CA TYR A 707 2.15 17.86 -5.80
C TYR A 707 1.80 18.81 -4.65
N ALA A 708 2.29 20.05 -4.65
CA ALA A 708 1.89 21.07 -3.68
C ALA A 708 0.39 21.38 -3.79
N ASP A 709 -0.14 21.55 -5.01
CA ASP A 709 -1.57 21.77 -5.25
C ASP A 709 -2.43 20.56 -4.84
N ILE A 710 -1.98 19.34 -5.15
CA ILE A 710 -2.67 18.11 -4.73
C ILE A 710 -2.71 17.99 -3.20
N MET A 711 -1.59 18.25 -2.52
CA MET A 711 -1.51 18.15 -1.06
C MET A 711 -2.39 19.22 -0.39
N ALA A 712 -2.36 20.46 -0.88
CA ALA A 712 -3.22 21.54 -0.36
C ALA A 712 -4.72 21.23 -0.52
N LYS A 713 -5.14 20.76 -1.71
CA LYS A 713 -6.55 20.40 -1.98
C LYS A 713 -7.03 19.20 -1.18
N SER A 714 -6.12 18.29 -0.80
CA SER A 714 -6.49 17.10 -0.01
C SER A 714 -6.89 17.47 1.42
N CYS A 715 -6.25 18.47 2.02
CA CYS A 715 -6.56 18.93 3.39
C CYS A 715 -7.80 19.84 3.44
N HIS A 716 -8.06 20.65 2.40
CA HIS A 716 -9.20 21.58 2.37
C HIS A 716 -10.59 20.93 2.15
N LEU A 717 -10.67 19.61 1.96
CA LEU A 717 -11.96 18.89 1.78
C LEU A 717 -12.65 18.55 3.12
N GLU A 718 -11.99 18.77 4.26
CA GLU A 718 -12.47 18.37 5.60
C GLU A 718 -13.13 19.50 6.42
N GLU A 719 -13.13 20.75 5.97
CA GLU A 719 -13.68 21.92 6.70
C GLU A 719 -15.22 21.94 6.84
N GLY A 720 -15.92 20.86 6.46
CA GLY A 720 -17.39 20.75 6.54
C GLY A 720 -17.93 19.81 7.62
N GLY A 721 -17.08 19.23 8.48
CA GLY A 721 -17.47 18.22 9.49
C GLY A 721 -17.17 18.63 10.93
N GLU A 722 -17.94 18.08 11.89
CA GLU A 722 -17.91 18.35 13.34
C GLU A 722 -16.61 17.95 14.09
N ASN A 723 -15.45 17.90 13.43
CA ASN A 723 -14.15 17.56 14.02
C ASN A 723 -13.22 18.79 14.20
N GLY A 724 -13.77 19.98 14.42
CA GLY A 724 -12.98 21.22 14.55
C GLY A 724 -11.92 21.20 15.66
N GLU A 725 -12.23 20.60 16.81
CA GLU A 725 -11.34 20.63 17.99
C GLU A 725 -10.07 19.77 17.83
N ALA A 726 -10.14 18.62 17.15
CA ALA A 726 -8.97 17.75 16.93
C ALA A 726 -8.05 18.29 15.82
N VAL A 727 -8.62 18.97 14.82
CA VAL A 727 -7.85 19.64 13.75
C VAL A 727 -7.14 20.87 14.29
N GLU A 728 -7.77 21.62 15.21
CA GLU A 728 -7.13 22.75 15.90
C GLU A 728 -5.89 22.31 16.71
N GLU A 729 -5.97 21.22 17.48
CA GLU A 729 -4.82 20.68 18.23
C GLU A 729 -3.68 20.17 17.29
N GLU A 730 -4.00 19.48 16.19
CA GLU A 730 -2.97 19.04 15.23
C GLU A 730 -2.28 20.21 14.51
N VAL A 731 -3.03 21.28 14.21
CA VAL A 731 -2.51 22.49 13.57
C VAL A 731 -1.59 23.26 14.53
N GLU A 732 -1.95 23.43 15.80
CA GLU A 732 -1.08 24.06 16.82
C GLU A 732 0.25 23.29 16.98
N VAL A 733 0.20 21.96 17.10
CA VAL A 733 1.39 21.09 17.21
C VAL A 733 2.28 21.19 15.95
N SER A 734 1.70 21.46 14.77
CA SER A 734 2.45 21.61 13.52
C SER A 734 3.24 22.92 13.45
N PHE A 735 2.70 24.03 13.98
CA PHE A 735 3.37 25.33 13.98
C PHE A 735 4.45 25.43 15.06
N GLU A 736 4.30 24.75 16.20
CA GLU A 736 5.37 24.59 17.18
C GLU A 736 6.61 23.92 16.57
N LYS A 737 6.43 22.86 15.77
CA LYS A 737 7.53 22.19 15.04
C LYS A 737 8.23 23.13 14.07
N MET A 738 7.50 24.04 13.41
CA MET A 738 8.10 25.05 12.53
C MET A 738 8.96 26.03 13.33
N LEU A 739 8.47 26.51 14.47
CA LEU A 739 9.21 27.45 15.32
C LEU A 739 10.51 26.83 15.84
N ASP A 740 10.44 25.58 16.30
CA ASP A 740 11.61 24.83 16.78
C ASP A 740 12.63 24.62 15.66
N TYR A 741 12.18 24.29 14.45
CA TYR A 741 13.06 24.18 13.29
C TYR A 741 13.79 25.49 12.98
N LEU A 742 13.07 26.63 12.97
CA LEU A 742 13.66 27.95 12.71
C LEU A 742 14.66 28.35 13.81
N LYS A 743 14.36 28.08 15.08
CA LYS A 743 15.25 28.33 16.22
C LYS A 743 16.51 27.44 16.18
N ASP A 744 16.37 26.16 15.82
CA ASP A 744 17.49 25.21 15.72
C ASP A 744 18.43 25.55 14.56
N LYS A 745 17.87 25.77 13.36
CA LYS A 745 18.67 26.05 12.15
C LYS A 745 19.15 27.49 12.05
N LYS A 746 18.53 28.43 12.78
CA LYS A 746 18.87 29.86 12.78
C LYS A 746 18.85 30.47 11.38
N GLU A 747 17.85 30.09 10.59
CA GLU A 747 17.75 30.45 9.17
C GLU A 747 17.28 31.89 8.98
N VAL A 748 18.26 32.80 8.85
CA VAL A 748 18.02 34.21 8.50
C VAL A 748 17.31 34.35 7.13
N GLY A 749 17.59 33.44 6.20
CA GLY A 749 17.09 33.49 4.82
C GLY A 749 15.57 33.43 4.72
N PHE A 750 14.89 32.77 5.67
CA PHE A 750 13.43 32.74 5.73
C PHE A 750 12.85 34.16 5.88
N PHE A 751 13.28 34.89 6.91
CA PHE A 751 12.79 36.24 7.20
C PHE A 751 13.20 37.27 6.14
N GLN A 752 14.41 37.12 5.56
CA GLN A 752 14.84 37.95 4.44
C GLN A 752 13.95 37.74 3.20
N SER A 753 13.56 36.50 2.94
CA SER A 753 12.68 36.17 1.81
C SER A 753 11.29 36.76 2.03
N ILE A 754 10.71 36.64 3.23
CA ILE A 754 9.40 37.24 3.56
C ILE A 754 9.45 38.77 3.42
N GLN A 755 10.48 39.43 3.95
CA GLN A 755 10.66 40.87 3.80
C GLN A 755 10.75 41.28 2.32
N ALA A 756 11.54 40.55 1.52
CA ALA A 756 11.68 40.83 0.10
C ALA A 756 10.35 40.63 -0.65
N LEU A 757 9.61 39.56 -0.35
CA LEU A 757 8.30 39.29 -0.93
C LEU A 757 7.32 40.44 -0.63
N MET A 758 7.22 40.88 0.62
CA MET A 758 6.38 42.02 1.01
C MET A 758 6.77 43.31 0.27
N GLN A 759 8.07 43.56 0.09
CA GLN A 759 8.56 44.73 -0.66
C GLN A 759 8.21 44.65 -2.15
N THR A 760 8.18 43.45 -2.74
CA THR A 760 7.82 43.25 -4.15
C THR A 760 6.32 43.18 -4.41
N CYS A 761 5.50 42.92 -3.37
CA CYS A 761 4.05 42.84 -3.52
C CYS A 761 3.50 44.14 -4.14
N SER A 762 2.71 44.01 -5.19
CA SER A 762 2.16 45.17 -5.89
C SER A 762 1.09 45.87 -5.04
N VAL A 763 0.91 47.15 -5.32
CA VAL A 763 -0.19 47.99 -4.81
C VAL A 763 -0.93 48.55 -6.02
N LEU A 764 -2.08 49.16 -5.79
CA LEU A 764 -2.92 49.71 -6.84
C LEU A 764 -2.19 50.85 -7.61
N ASP A 765 -1.68 50.56 -8.81
CA ASP A 765 -0.94 51.54 -9.63
C ASP A 765 -1.88 52.31 -10.56
N LEU A 766 -2.07 53.60 -10.26
CA LEU A 766 -2.92 54.49 -11.05
C LEU A 766 -2.44 54.63 -12.51
N ASN A 767 -1.13 54.59 -12.77
CA ASN A 767 -0.60 54.68 -14.14
C ASN A 767 -0.84 53.39 -14.93
N ALA A 768 -0.81 52.24 -14.25
CA ALA A 768 -1.18 50.95 -14.86
C ALA A 768 -2.69 50.93 -15.18
N PHE A 769 -3.51 51.43 -14.24
CA PHE A 769 -4.95 51.58 -14.41
C PHE A 769 -5.33 52.45 -15.62
N GLU A 770 -4.71 53.64 -15.76
CA GLU A 770 -4.97 54.52 -16.92
C GLU A 770 -4.56 53.88 -18.25
N ARG A 771 -3.43 53.15 -18.26
CA ARG A 771 -2.97 52.41 -19.45
C ARG A 771 -3.94 51.30 -19.83
N GLN A 772 -4.49 50.59 -18.86
CA GLN A 772 -5.49 49.55 -19.07
C GLN A 772 -6.79 50.14 -19.62
N ASN A 773 -7.34 51.18 -18.99
CA ASN A 773 -8.56 51.84 -19.47
C ASN A 773 -8.41 52.38 -20.91
N LYS A 774 -7.22 52.89 -21.25
CA LYS A 774 -6.92 53.35 -22.60
C LYS A 774 -6.85 52.20 -23.61
N ALA A 775 -6.31 51.04 -23.24
CA ALA A 775 -6.24 49.87 -24.10
C ALA A 775 -7.62 49.22 -24.30
N GLU A 776 -8.43 49.13 -23.24
CA GLU A 776 -9.81 48.65 -23.28
C GLU A 776 -10.69 49.59 -24.12
N GLY A 777 -10.53 50.91 -23.97
CA GLY A 777 -11.24 51.91 -24.79
C GLY A 777 -10.90 51.86 -26.29
N LEU A 778 -9.78 51.21 -26.67
CA LEU A 778 -9.40 50.96 -28.06
C LEU A 778 -9.88 49.59 -28.59
N GLY A 779 -10.60 48.81 -27.78
CA GLY A 779 -11.10 47.48 -28.13
C GLY A 779 -9.99 46.44 -28.32
N MET A 780 -8.81 46.66 -27.72
CA MET A 780 -7.64 45.80 -27.87
C MET A 780 -7.56 44.68 -26.82
N VAL A 781 -8.59 44.53 -25.97
CA VAL A 781 -8.65 43.55 -24.87
C VAL A 781 -9.92 42.72 -25.04
N ASN A 782 -9.79 41.41 -25.19
CA ASN A 782 -10.93 40.47 -25.17
C ASN A 782 -11.23 40.05 -23.72
N GLU A 783 -12.48 39.69 -23.42
CA GLU A 783 -12.98 39.38 -22.07
C GLU A 783 -12.16 38.33 -21.30
N ASP A 784 -11.38 37.48 -21.99
CA ASP A 784 -10.58 36.40 -21.37
C ASP A 784 -9.06 36.56 -21.51
N GLY A 785 -8.51 37.75 -21.80
CA GLY A 785 -7.05 37.87 -21.95
C GLY A 785 -6.46 39.27 -21.82
N THR A 786 -5.59 39.41 -20.81
CA THR A 786 -4.61 40.51 -20.52
C THR A 786 -5.03 41.65 -19.57
N GLY A 787 -6.07 41.46 -18.75
CA GLY A 787 -6.62 42.48 -17.84
C GLY A 787 -6.02 42.59 -16.42
N GLU A 788 -5.02 41.79 -16.02
CA GLU A 788 -4.46 41.80 -14.65
C GLU A 788 -3.10 42.50 -14.61
N LYS A 789 -3.10 43.83 -14.68
CA LYS A 789 -1.86 44.61 -14.52
C LYS A 789 -1.92 45.77 -13.52
N VAL A 790 -3.08 46.05 -12.92
CA VAL A 790 -3.23 47.15 -11.96
C VAL A 790 -2.74 46.75 -10.56
N MET A 791 -3.03 45.51 -10.17
CA MET A 791 -2.54 44.83 -8.97
C MET A 791 -2.52 43.34 -9.30
N ALA A 792 -1.39 42.83 -9.80
CA ALA A 792 -1.32 41.54 -10.50
C ALA A 792 -1.12 40.32 -9.57
N ASP A 793 -0.82 40.56 -8.31
CA ASP A 793 -0.47 39.56 -7.29
C ASP A 793 -1.36 39.68 -6.05
N ASP A 794 -2.64 40.06 -6.23
CA ASP A 794 -3.59 40.27 -5.14
C ASP A 794 -3.92 38.98 -4.37
N GLU A 795 -4.03 37.83 -5.06
CA GLU A 795 -4.21 36.52 -4.43
C GLU A 795 -2.95 36.10 -3.65
N PHE A 796 -1.78 36.18 -4.29
CA PHE A 796 -0.49 35.87 -3.64
C PHE A 796 -0.24 36.72 -2.39
N THR A 797 -0.57 38.02 -2.46
CA THR A 797 -0.41 38.94 -1.32
C THR A 797 -1.34 38.55 -0.16
N GLN A 798 -2.60 38.17 -0.46
CA GLN A 798 -3.53 37.69 0.56
C GLN A 798 -3.05 36.40 1.21
N ASP A 799 -2.56 35.44 0.42
CA ASP A 799 -2.04 34.17 0.92
C ASP A 799 -0.77 34.36 1.78
N LEU A 800 0.12 35.28 1.38
CA LEU A 800 1.32 35.62 2.16
C LEU A 800 0.95 36.15 3.55
N PHE A 801 0.01 37.09 3.62
CA PHE A 801 -0.44 37.63 4.90
C PHE A 801 -1.29 36.63 5.70
N ARG A 802 -2.13 35.81 5.04
CA ARG A 802 -2.88 34.74 5.70
C ARG A 802 -1.95 33.69 6.30
N PHE A 803 -0.87 33.32 5.61
CA PHE A 803 0.16 32.43 6.14
C PHE A 803 0.76 33.00 7.43
N LEU A 804 1.14 34.28 7.44
CA LEU A 804 1.71 34.90 8.65
C LEU A 804 0.68 35.06 9.78
N GLN A 805 -0.59 35.31 9.45
CA GLN A 805 -1.68 35.32 10.41
C GLN A 805 -1.83 33.96 11.09
N LEU A 806 -1.86 32.86 10.31
CA LEU A 806 -1.99 31.49 10.82
C LEU A 806 -0.90 31.10 11.82
N LEU A 807 0.33 31.60 11.64
CA LEU A 807 1.44 31.35 12.56
C LEU A 807 1.22 31.94 13.96
N CYS A 808 0.33 32.93 14.09
CA CYS A 808 0.06 33.66 15.32
C CYS A 808 -1.35 33.45 15.86
N GLU A 809 -2.23 32.82 15.07
CA GLU A 809 -3.58 32.38 15.46
C GLU A 809 -3.48 31.37 16.63
N GLY A 810 -4.47 31.33 17.52
CA GLY A 810 -4.40 30.52 18.75
C GLY A 810 -3.54 31.13 19.87
N HIS A 811 -3.20 32.41 19.79
CA HIS A 811 -2.39 33.13 20.79
C HIS A 811 -0.97 32.56 21.00
N ASN A 812 -0.29 32.15 19.91
CA ASN A 812 1.08 31.65 19.98
C ASN A 812 2.12 32.77 20.23
N ASN A 813 2.25 33.14 21.51
CA ASN A 813 3.13 34.20 22.00
C ASN A 813 4.60 34.02 21.59
N ASP A 814 5.07 32.78 21.50
CA ASP A 814 6.45 32.47 21.13
C ASP A 814 6.72 32.80 19.66
N PHE A 815 5.78 32.47 18.76
CA PHE A 815 5.89 32.81 17.35
C PHE A 815 5.71 34.32 17.11
N GLN A 816 4.76 34.96 17.79
CA GLN A 816 4.56 36.42 17.72
C GLN A 816 5.82 37.19 18.12
N ASN A 817 6.48 36.78 19.20
CA ASN A 817 7.76 37.38 19.62
C ASN A 817 8.89 37.08 18.65
N TYR A 818 8.92 35.88 18.07
CA TYR A 818 9.95 35.48 17.11
C TYR A 818 9.81 36.20 15.76
N LEU A 819 8.60 36.60 15.33
CA LEU A 819 8.41 37.48 14.15
C LEU A 819 8.92 38.91 14.37
N ARG A 820 8.94 39.38 15.63
CA ARG A 820 9.45 40.70 16.01
C ARG A 820 10.96 40.69 16.19
N THR A 821 11.47 39.66 16.87
CA THR A 821 12.88 39.53 17.25
C THR A 821 13.35 38.08 17.22
N GLN A 822 14.26 37.74 16.32
CA GLN A 822 14.81 36.39 16.19
C GLN A 822 16.05 36.20 17.09
N THR A 823 15.82 35.90 18.37
CA THR A 823 16.89 35.66 19.34
C THR A 823 17.74 34.45 18.90
N GLY A 824 19.05 34.67 18.71
CA GLY A 824 19.98 33.63 18.27
C GLY A 824 20.39 33.70 16.79
N ASN A 825 19.70 34.51 15.98
CA ASN A 825 20.10 34.81 14.60
C ASN A 825 21.13 35.96 14.56
N THR A 826 21.91 36.05 13.48
CA THR A 826 22.91 37.12 13.29
C THR A 826 22.28 38.46 12.88
N THR A 827 21.10 38.42 12.26
CA THR A 827 20.34 39.61 11.86
C THR A 827 18.88 39.45 12.28
N THR A 828 18.31 40.52 12.84
CA THR A 828 16.91 40.60 13.20
C THR A 828 16.12 41.34 12.12
N ILE A 829 15.02 40.74 11.66
CA ILE A 829 14.08 41.35 10.72
C ILE A 829 12.72 41.40 11.41
N ASN A 830 12.20 42.61 11.56
CA ASN A 830 10.92 42.83 12.21
C ASN A 830 9.78 42.76 11.19
N ILE A 831 9.16 41.58 11.09
CA ILE A 831 8.10 41.31 10.10
C ILE A 831 6.85 42.17 10.35
N ILE A 832 6.61 42.56 11.60
CA ILE A 832 5.49 43.45 11.96
C ILE A 832 5.71 44.83 11.34
N ILE A 833 6.92 45.38 11.43
CA ILE A 833 7.25 46.67 10.78
C ILE A 833 7.13 46.53 9.25
N CYS A 834 7.63 45.45 8.66
CA CYS A 834 7.48 45.22 7.22
C CYS A 834 6.01 45.13 6.77
N THR A 835 5.14 44.57 7.61
CA THR A 835 3.68 44.51 7.37
C THR A 835 3.06 45.92 7.42
N VAL A 836 3.47 46.75 8.39
CA VAL A 836 3.02 48.15 8.50
C VAL A 836 3.53 48.98 7.32
N ASP A 837 4.78 48.78 6.88
CA ASP A 837 5.34 49.46 5.71
C ASP A 837 4.57 49.12 4.42
N TYR A 838 4.10 47.86 4.27
CA TYR A 838 3.20 47.49 3.18
C TYR A 838 1.85 48.20 3.30
N LEU A 839 1.26 48.24 4.50
CA LEU A 839 -0.02 48.91 4.74
C LEU A 839 0.04 50.42 4.42
N LEU A 840 1.14 51.09 4.73
CA LEU A 840 1.36 52.50 4.39
C LEU A 840 1.39 52.72 2.88
N ARG A 841 2.13 51.89 2.12
CA ARG A 841 2.14 51.95 0.64
C ARG A 841 0.76 51.71 0.06
N LEU A 842 0.01 50.77 0.62
CA LEU A 842 -1.35 50.47 0.17
C LEU A 842 -2.30 51.64 0.47
N GLN A 843 -2.16 52.29 1.63
CA GLN A 843 -2.94 53.46 2.02
C GLN A 843 -2.69 54.67 1.10
N GLU A 844 -1.43 54.97 0.78
CA GLU A 844 -1.05 56.04 -0.16
C GLU A 844 -1.66 55.78 -1.55
N SER A 845 -1.55 54.54 -2.02
CA SER A 845 -2.09 54.08 -3.31
C SER A 845 -3.62 54.17 -3.38
N ILE A 846 -4.34 53.81 -2.31
CA ILE A 846 -5.80 53.98 -2.20
C ILE A 846 -6.18 55.48 -2.20
N SER A 847 -5.39 56.31 -1.50
CA SER A 847 -5.60 57.76 -1.44
C SER A 847 -5.43 58.41 -2.82
N ASP A 848 -4.41 58.04 -3.59
CA ASP A 848 -4.20 58.53 -4.96
C ASP A 848 -5.36 58.14 -5.89
N PHE A 849 -5.87 56.91 -5.73
CA PHE A 849 -7.03 56.43 -6.49
C PHE A 849 -8.32 57.18 -6.13
N TYR A 850 -8.49 57.53 -4.85
CA TYR A 850 -9.59 58.39 -4.41
C TYR A 850 -9.52 59.78 -5.07
N TRP A 851 -8.35 60.42 -5.04
CA TRP A 851 -8.18 61.74 -5.67
C TRP A 851 -8.45 61.72 -7.17
N TYR A 852 -8.06 60.65 -7.87
CA TYR A 852 -8.37 60.47 -9.29
C TYR A 852 -9.88 60.45 -9.58
N TYR A 853 -10.69 59.83 -8.71
CA TYR A 853 -12.14 59.78 -8.85
C TYR A 853 -12.88 60.96 -8.20
N SER A 854 -12.23 61.73 -7.32
CA SER A 854 -12.86 62.83 -6.58
C SER A 854 -13.48 63.92 -7.45
N GLY A 855 -12.97 64.08 -8.69
CA GLY A 855 -13.49 65.02 -9.69
C GLY A 855 -14.47 64.43 -10.70
N LYS A 856 -14.87 63.16 -10.55
CA LYS A 856 -15.80 62.45 -11.45
C LYS A 856 -17.13 62.20 -10.74
N ASP A 857 -18.24 62.36 -11.46
CA ASP A 857 -19.59 62.18 -10.89
C ASP A 857 -19.94 60.70 -10.61
N VAL A 858 -19.31 59.74 -11.31
CA VAL A 858 -19.56 58.30 -11.17
C VAL A 858 -18.26 57.51 -11.34
N ILE A 859 -18.06 56.48 -10.51
CA ILE A 859 -16.96 55.51 -10.63
C ILE A 859 -17.34 54.43 -11.66
N GLU A 860 -16.50 54.25 -12.67
CA GLU A 860 -16.64 53.22 -13.71
C GLU A 860 -16.50 51.81 -13.13
N GLU A 861 -17.12 50.79 -13.76
CA GLU A 861 -17.10 49.39 -13.26
C GLU A 861 -15.69 48.85 -13.02
N GLN A 862 -14.74 49.18 -13.89
CA GLN A 862 -13.34 48.78 -13.73
C GLN A 862 -12.68 49.46 -12.52
N GLY A 863 -13.08 50.69 -12.20
CA GLY A 863 -12.64 51.38 -10.98
C GLY A 863 -13.16 50.69 -9.72
N LYS A 864 -14.43 50.27 -9.72
CA LYS A 864 -15.05 49.53 -8.60
C LYS A 864 -14.37 48.19 -8.34
N ARG A 865 -14.08 47.42 -9.40
CA ARG A 865 -13.42 46.10 -9.31
C ARG A 865 -12.01 46.22 -8.71
N ASN A 866 -11.19 47.14 -9.22
CA ASN A 866 -9.83 47.32 -8.72
C ASN A 866 -9.80 47.88 -7.29
N PHE A 867 -10.72 48.76 -6.94
CA PHE A 867 -10.86 49.24 -5.56
C PHE A 867 -11.27 48.11 -4.61
N SER A 868 -12.22 47.25 -5.01
CA SER A 868 -12.62 46.09 -4.21
C SER A 868 -11.47 45.11 -3.96
N LYS A 869 -10.60 44.87 -4.96
CA LYS A 869 -9.39 44.04 -4.79
C LYS A 869 -8.45 44.64 -3.74
N ALA A 870 -8.15 45.94 -3.84
CA ALA A 870 -7.30 46.64 -2.87
C ALA A 870 -7.88 46.60 -1.44
N MET A 871 -9.22 46.70 -1.29
CA MET A 871 -9.88 46.57 0.01
C MET A 871 -9.79 45.15 0.59
N SER A 872 -9.88 44.11 -0.23
CA SER A 872 -9.70 42.72 0.23
C SER A 872 -8.31 42.49 0.79
N VAL A 873 -7.28 42.97 0.08
CA VAL A 873 -5.88 42.90 0.53
C VAL A 873 -5.69 43.69 1.83
N ALA A 874 -6.23 44.91 1.91
CA ALA A 874 -6.17 45.72 3.14
C ALA A 874 -6.80 44.98 4.33
N LYS A 875 -7.99 44.38 4.14
CA LYS A 875 -8.66 43.58 5.17
C LYS A 875 -7.78 42.44 5.69
N GLN A 876 -7.14 41.69 4.79
CA GLN A 876 -6.28 40.57 5.18
C GLN A 876 -5.03 41.03 5.95
N VAL A 877 -4.45 42.18 5.56
CA VAL A 877 -3.33 42.80 6.30
C VAL A 877 -3.76 43.21 7.71
N PHE A 878 -4.94 43.81 7.86
CA PHE A 878 -5.49 44.16 9.18
C PHE A 878 -5.73 42.92 10.05
N ASN A 879 -6.31 41.85 9.50
CA ASN A 879 -6.49 40.58 10.22
C ASN A 879 -5.16 39.99 10.71
N SER A 880 -4.10 40.12 9.91
CA SER A 880 -2.76 39.63 10.28
C SER A 880 -2.18 40.46 11.42
N LEU A 881 -2.32 41.79 11.35
CA LEU A 881 -1.90 42.70 12.42
C LEU A 881 -2.66 42.42 13.73
N THR A 882 -3.95 42.09 13.69
CA THR A 882 -4.71 41.77 14.91
C THR A 882 -4.20 40.51 15.60
N GLU A 883 -3.85 39.47 14.85
CA GLU A 883 -3.29 38.23 15.42
C GLU A 883 -1.87 38.41 15.97
N TYR A 884 -1.06 39.32 15.42
CA TYR A 884 0.26 39.63 16.00
C TYR A 884 0.20 40.30 17.39
N ILE A 885 -0.98 40.79 17.79
CA ILE A 885 -1.18 41.82 18.81
C ILE A 885 -2.06 41.30 19.98
N GLN A 886 -2.54 40.05 19.91
CA GLN A 886 -3.63 39.51 20.73
C GLN A 886 -3.33 39.20 22.23
N ASP A 887 -2.10 39.38 22.74
CA ASP A 887 -1.74 39.12 24.15
C ASP A 887 -2.00 40.31 25.10
N SER A 888 -2.38 39.99 26.34
CA SER A 888 -2.83 40.86 27.45
C SER A 888 -1.83 41.90 27.99
N SER A 889 -0.63 42.00 27.40
CA SER A 889 0.36 43.05 27.71
C SER A 889 0.06 44.40 27.05
N GLN A 890 -1.10 44.55 26.40
CA GLN A 890 -1.44 45.67 25.54
C GLN A 890 -2.65 46.54 25.95
N ILE A 891 -2.95 46.63 27.24
CA ILE A 891 -3.85 47.72 27.73
C ILE A 891 -3.30 49.09 27.29
N GLU A 892 -1.99 49.23 27.17
CA GLU A 892 -1.33 50.47 26.72
C GLU A 892 -1.56 50.75 25.23
N LEU A 893 -1.51 49.75 24.35
CA LEU A 893 -1.79 49.94 22.92
C LEU A 893 -3.30 50.14 22.66
N LEU A 894 -4.18 49.42 23.38
CA LEU A 894 -5.62 49.68 23.30
C LEU A 894 -5.94 51.11 23.76
N LYS A 895 -5.26 51.62 24.78
CA LYS A 895 -5.36 53.03 25.18
C LYS A 895 -4.87 53.97 24.09
N GLU A 896 -3.72 53.71 23.47
CA GLU A 896 -3.20 54.52 22.36
C GLU A 896 -4.13 54.50 21.13
N LEU A 897 -4.75 53.36 20.82
CA LEU A 897 -5.71 53.23 19.72
C LEU A 897 -7.04 53.93 20.02
N LEU A 898 -7.53 53.85 21.26
CA LEU A 898 -8.70 54.61 21.72
C LEU A 898 -8.41 56.11 21.78
N ASP A 899 -7.18 56.52 22.14
CA ASP A 899 -6.74 57.92 22.10
C ASP A 899 -6.62 58.43 20.67
N LEU A 900 -6.10 57.63 19.74
CA LEU A 900 -6.08 57.96 18.30
C LEU A 900 -7.49 58.07 17.72
N GLN A 901 -8.40 57.15 18.09
CA GLN A 901 -9.80 57.21 17.67
C GLN A 901 -10.50 58.45 18.23
N LYS A 902 -10.22 58.80 19.50
CA LYS A 902 -10.70 60.03 20.13
C LYS A 902 -10.17 61.27 19.39
N ASP A 903 -8.89 61.31 19.06
CA ASP A 903 -8.28 62.44 18.34
C ASP A 903 -8.84 62.57 16.92
N MET A 904 -9.10 61.45 16.24
CA MET A 904 -9.78 61.42 14.94
C MET A 904 -11.21 61.97 15.04
N VAL A 905 -11.98 61.58 16.05
CA VAL A 905 -13.35 62.11 16.26
C VAL A 905 -13.33 63.59 16.63
N VAL A 906 -12.39 64.03 17.47
CA VAL A 906 -12.21 65.44 17.84
C VAL A 906 -11.86 66.28 16.61
N MET A 907 -11.00 65.77 15.72
CA MET A 907 -10.70 66.41 14.42
C MET A 907 -11.96 66.56 13.56
N LEU A 908 -12.79 65.52 13.44
CA LEU A 908 -14.05 65.59 12.69
C LEU A 908 -15.03 66.60 13.33
N LEU A 909 -15.09 66.67 14.65
CA LEU A 909 -15.89 67.68 15.38
C LEU A 909 -15.38 69.10 15.13
N SER A 910 -14.06 69.32 15.12
CA SER A 910 -13.45 70.61 14.77
C SER A 910 -13.68 71.00 13.31
N LEU A 911 -13.81 70.04 12.39
CA LEU A 911 -14.19 70.28 10.99
C LEU A 911 -15.66 70.73 10.85
N LEU A 912 -16.49 70.38 11.83
CA LEU A 912 -17.90 70.78 11.92
C LEU A 912 -18.07 72.12 12.66
N GLU A 913 -17.09 72.56 13.45
CA GLU A 913 -17.09 73.88 14.07
C GLU A 913 -17.00 74.99 13.01
N GLY A 914 -18.05 75.82 12.91
CA GLY A 914 -18.16 76.87 11.90
C GLY A 914 -18.86 76.46 10.61
N ASN A 915 -19.37 75.22 10.51
CA ASN A 915 -20.13 74.76 9.36
C ASN A 915 -21.55 75.36 9.35
N VAL A 916 -22.05 75.66 8.15
CA VAL A 916 -23.40 76.24 7.97
C VAL A 916 -24.42 75.10 7.92
N VAL A 917 -25.64 75.33 8.39
CA VAL A 917 -26.74 74.36 8.28
C VAL A 917 -26.91 73.97 6.80
N ASN A 918 -26.89 72.66 6.50
CA ASN A 918 -26.84 72.08 5.14
C ASN A 918 -25.54 72.34 4.34
N GLY A 919 -24.44 72.64 5.02
CA GLY A 919 -23.12 72.76 4.40
C GLY A 919 -22.66 71.46 3.75
N MET A 920 -21.92 71.58 2.66
CA MET A 920 -21.40 70.45 1.87
C MET A 920 -20.61 69.46 2.74
N ILE A 921 -19.81 69.97 3.68
CA ILE A 921 -19.00 69.19 4.63
C ILE A 921 -19.89 68.33 5.55
N ALA A 922 -21.03 68.87 6.01
CA ALA A 922 -21.92 68.12 6.89
C ALA A 922 -22.66 67.00 6.14
N ARG A 923 -23.03 67.23 4.87
CA ARG A 923 -23.67 66.20 4.04
C ARG A 923 -22.71 65.06 3.71
N GLN A 924 -21.47 65.40 3.34
CA GLN A 924 -20.44 64.40 3.06
C GLN A 924 -20.06 63.57 4.30
N MET A 925 -20.07 64.17 5.50
CA MET A 925 -19.91 63.41 6.74
C MET A 925 -21.08 62.47 7.03
N VAL A 926 -22.31 62.86 6.69
CA VAL A 926 -23.48 61.97 6.81
C VAL A 926 -23.38 60.81 5.83
N ASP A 927 -23.00 61.06 4.57
CA ASP A 927 -22.85 60.01 3.56
C ASP A 927 -21.74 59.03 3.94
N MET A 928 -20.61 59.51 4.45
CA MET A 928 -19.52 58.68 4.99
C MET A 928 -19.97 57.80 6.17
N LEU A 929 -20.76 58.35 7.09
CA LEU A 929 -21.32 57.59 8.22
C LEU A 929 -22.36 56.56 7.77
N VAL A 930 -23.11 56.83 6.70
CA VAL A 930 -24.08 55.89 6.13
C VAL A 930 -23.36 54.73 5.42
N GLU A 931 -22.30 55.02 4.65
CA GLU A 931 -21.48 54.02 3.96
C GLU A 931 -20.71 53.12 4.94
N SER A 932 -20.24 53.68 6.06
CA SER A 932 -19.55 52.95 7.11
C SER A 932 -20.48 52.48 8.24
N SER A 933 -21.79 52.42 7.99
CA SER A 933 -22.80 52.17 9.04
C SER A 933 -22.59 50.87 9.80
N SER A 934 -22.21 49.77 9.12
CA SER A 934 -21.91 48.49 9.77
C SER A 934 -20.69 48.57 10.69
N ASN A 935 -19.65 49.31 10.31
CA ASN A 935 -18.43 49.49 11.08
C ASN A 935 -18.67 50.38 12.29
N VAL A 936 -19.40 51.49 12.10
CA VAL A 936 -19.83 52.36 13.19
C VAL A 936 -20.74 51.61 14.16
N GLU A 937 -21.64 50.77 13.65
CA GLU A 937 -22.52 49.93 14.47
C GLU A 937 -21.72 48.91 15.30
N MET A 938 -20.70 48.28 14.73
CA MET A 938 -19.80 47.37 15.48
C MET A 938 -19.03 48.10 16.58
N ILE A 939 -18.49 49.29 16.29
CA ILE A 939 -17.80 50.13 17.27
C ILE A 939 -18.77 50.57 18.39
N LEU A 940 -19.99 50.96 18.02
CA LEU A 940 -21.02 51.32 19.00
C LEU A 940 -21.44 50.13 19.85
N LYS A 941 -21.62 48.94 19.27
CA LYS A 941 -21.91 47.70 20.01
C LYS A 941 -20.77 47.32 20.95
N PHE A 942 -19.53 47.51 20.52
CA PHE A 942 -18.34 47.28 21.36
C PHE A 942 -18.35 48.22 22.58
N PHE A 943 -18.61 49.52 22.40
CA PHE A 943 -18.73 50.44 23.53
C PHE A 943 -19.96 50.18 24.41
N ASP A 944 -21.11 49.88 23.81
CA ASP A 944 -22.36 49.59 24.50
C ASP A 944 -22.23 48.34 25.38
N MET A 945 -21.50 47.32 24.91
CA MET A 945 -21.14 46.13 25.70
C MET A 945 -20.43 46.54 27.00
N PHE A 946 -19.35 47.31 26.94
CA PHE A 946 -18.61 47.68 28.17
C PHE A 946 -19.39 48.63 29.09
N LEU A 947 -20.22 49.52 28.53
CA LEU A 947 -21.08 50.41 29.31
C LEU A 947 -22.15 49.61 30.07
N LYS A 948 -22.85 48.72 29.39
CA LYS A 948 -23.85 47.84 30.01
C LYS A 948 -23.21 46.83 30.98
N LEU A 949 -21.98 46.37 30.71
CA LEU A 949 -21.32 45.38 31.56
C LEU A 949 -21.01 45.97 32.92
N LYS A 950 -20.59 47.23 32.95
CA LYS A 950 -20.38 48.00 34.17
C LYS A 950 -21.67 48.10 34.99
N ASP A 951 -22.80 48.35 34.34
CA ASP A 951 -24.10 48.47 35.01
C ASP A 951 -24.58 47.12 35.56
N ILE A 952 -24.35 46.02 34.84
CA ILE A 952 -24.65 44.66 35.30
C ILE A 952 -23.77 44.26 36.48
N VAL A 953 -22.45 44.40 36.35
CA VAL A 953 -21.51 44.04 37.43
C VAL A 953 -21.72 44.91 38.68
N GLY A 954 -22.21 46.15 38.49
CA GLY A 954 -22.59 47.05 39.57
C GLY A 954 -23.97 46.80 40.18
N SER A 955 -24.79 45.92 39.61
CA SER A 955 -26.15 45.65 40.08
C SER A 955 -26.18 44.73 41.31
N GLU A 956 -27.17 44.92 42.21
CA GLU A 956 -27.39 44.01 43.34
C GLU A 956 -27.67 42.58 42.87
N ALA A 957 -28.34 42.43 41.72
CA ALA A 957 -28.63 41.14 41.10
C ALA A 957 -27.36 40.36 40.67
N PHE A 958 -26.26 41.04 40.33
CA PHE A 958 -24.98 40.38 40.03
C PHE A 958 -24.28 39.93 41.31
N GLN A 959 -24.38 40.71 42.40
CA GLN A 959 -23.75 40.36 43.69
C GLN A 959 -24.34 39.09 44.30
N ASP A 960 -25.62 38.79 44.07
CA ASP A 960 -26.27 37.56 44.53
C ASP A 960 -25.64 36.27 43.94
N TYR A 961 -24.96 36.37 42.79
CA TYR A 961 -24.25 35.26 42.14
C TYR A 961 -22.75 35.20 42.49
N VAL A 962 -22.21 36.22 43.17
CA VAL A 962 -20.81 36.26 43.62
C VAL A 962 -20.75 35.73 45.05
N THR A 963 -20.68 34.40 45.20
CA THR A 963 -20.62 33.75 46.51
C THR A 963 -19.21 33.69 47.11
N ASP A 964 -18.16 33.97 46.32
CA ASP A 964 -16.77 34.00 46.81
C ASP A 964 -16.47 35.38 47.44
N PRO A 965 -16.09 35.45 48.74
CA PRO A 965 -15.78 36.71 49.43
C PRO A 965 -14.54 37.45 48.88
N ARG A 966 -13.80 36.88 47.92
CA ARG A 966 -12.72 37.54 47.17
C ARG A 966 -13.21 38.28 45.91
N GLY A 967 -14.51 38.24 45.61
CA GLY A 967 -15.10 38.91 44.45
C GLY A 967 -14.95 38.13 43.13
N LEU A 968 -14.78 36.81 43.19
CA LEU A 968 -14.60 35.94 42.03
C LEU A 968 -15.89 35.23 41.65
N ILE A 969 -16.16 35.12 40.35
CA ILE A 969 -17.34 34.45 39.80
C ILE A 969 -16.92 33.35 38.84
N SER A 970 -17.64 32.23 38.85
CA SER A 970 -17.39 31.12 37.93
C SER A 970 -17.89 31.46 36.52
N LYS A 971 -17.25 30.92 35.46
CA LYS A 971 -17.68 31.10 34.06
C LYS A 971 -19.16 30.74 33.85
N LYS A 972 -19.63 29.68 34.52
CA LYS A 972 -21.00 29.18 34.42
C LYS A 972 -22.01 30.11 35.08
N ASP A 973 -21.64 30.74 36.20
CA ASP A 973 -22.54 31.68 36.90
C ASP A 973 -22.51 33.06 36.26
N PHE A 974 -21.36 33.50 35.74
CA PHE A 974 -21.27 34.71 34.90
C PHE A 974 -22.15 34.60 33.64
N GLN A 975 -22.10 33.45 32.95
CA GLN A 975 -22.98 33.18 31.80
C GLN A 975 -24.47 33.20 32.18
N LYS A 976 -24.85 32.64 33.33
CA LYS A 976 -26.24 32.70 33.80
C LYS A 976 -26.70 34.13 34.07
N VAL A 977 -25.87 34.96 34.69
CA VAL A 977 -26.22 36.36 34.98
C VAL A 977 -26.38 37.18 33.70
N LEU A 978 -25.56 36.91 32.68
CA LEU A 978 -25.73 37.52 31.36
C LEU A 978 -27.04 37.02 30.68
N CYS A 979 -27.32 35.72 30.70
CA CYS A 979 -28.56 35.19 30.12
C CYS A 979 -29.85 35.70 30.80
N VAL A 980 -29.83 35.96 32.11
CA VAL A 980 -31.00 36.45 32.87
C VAL A 980 -31.28 37.94 32.61
N ASN A 981 -30.25 38.72 32.30
CA ASN A 981 -30.38 40.17 32.04
C ASN A 981 -30.54 40.50 30.54
N GLU A 982 -30.94 39.53 29.71
CA GLU A 982 -31.11 39.64 28.25
C GLU A 982 -29.92 40.30 27.55
N TRP A 983 -28.73 39.75 27.80
CA TRP A 983 -27.47 40.14 27.18
C TRP A 983 -27.09 39.30 25.96
#